data_AF-A0A1G4K994-F1
#
_entry.id   AF-A0A1G4K994-F1
#
_cell.length_a   1.000
_cell.length_b   1.000
_cell.length_c   1.000
_cell.angle_alpha   90.00
_cell.angle_beta   90.00
_cell.angle_gamma   90.00
#
_symmetry.space_group_name_H-M   'P 1'
#
loop_
_entity.id
_entity.type
_entity.pdbx_description
1 polymer ?
#
loop_
_entity_poly.entity_id
_entity_poly.type
_entity_poly.pdbx_seq_one_letter_code
_entity_poly.pdbx_strand_id
1 'polypeptide(L)'
;MSERNAFSELFPGLQRQRSTENSSASISTDFNGEKVKEGSSMSNQSLDTQFLLDVLSEFERNDKLDYRAKVTEHNFYLSELYAKKTSALEAKPVATDDLEDFHIYNKKVQREYVLRKKMDNILLQRSVHEPLEVLSCDNLSAKFTAGKEDRDTELAALKKKGNEMVNFLFSPLRPPTSAQRVPIYRIHSNDTQVIDLEHNAIGGIDEPSVKVPELGHLPSHSSSNSENKSWSNRWNKLLSTLNGSEKNYQLQRKLDTRHLQAIAIGATIGVGLFLNSGKALSIGGPFGTLIGFSICGSIVLATMLSFTELATLIPISSGVSGLASRFVEDAFGFALGWTYWLTYALTFANQIVASNYMLSYYTDSLLSTGATAGFITLFLITAIVVNLMDVRLVGEVTYGFTFFKILVTAMMIIVMVVLNAGAGRHVHPRVGFRYWDASKSPGDLTYGLFRPTFDLRDQGAGSRNGIPGSEGRFLSILVVLTLSSFSYSGVEVGFVACGEAINPRRSLPSATKKTFVTIIILYLLSIFVISLNVYSGDSGLLRYYTSATERPSARVVSEFDTRWQIFQNCSNKKPLVVSDYSNGSQSPWVLALKSFGLCSFSSTFNAFLVIFGVSSAFSSLYSASRTLYAMGTQDKAPASFRRCSRRGVPYVAVAFSGLFGTLAYLALSSRSLEFFQVLANISGATISIIWLGLNVSFLRFYYALKKRPDIISRSDPSFPYRSPFQPFTAYYGLTGSVVIMLLMGFVNFLRGFWSTKMVFSCYGGLLYFGVTYLGYKLIKSSKIQRLDQIDLDTGRREMDRMRWIEHREYTGSWRESLHKLVTWLV
;
A
#
# COMPACT_ATOMS: atom_id res chain seq x y z
N MET A 1 -7.47 -25.30 -71.07
CA MET A 1 -8.59 -26.25 -71.03
C MET A 1 -9.10 -26.24 -69.60
N SER A 2 -10.29 -25.64 -69.38
CA SER A 2 -11.12 -25.48 -68.15
C SER A 2 -10.43 -25.12 -66.81
N GLU A 3 -10.95 -24.29 -65.91
CA GLU A 3 -12.15 -23.46 -65.72
C GLU A 3 -11.84 -22.64 -64.43
N ARG A 4 -11.92 -21.30 -64.45
CA ARG A 4 -13.06 -20.44 -64.06
C ARG A 4 -13.36 -20.31 -62.55
N ASN A 5 -13.64 -19.04 -62.21
CA ASN A 5 -14.40 -18.47 -61.08
C ASN A 5 -13.59 -18.06 -59.85
N ALA A 6 -13.79 -16.90 -59.22
CA ALA A 6 -14.53 -15.66 -59.51
C ALA A 6 -14.12 -14.65 -58.42
N PHE A 7 -14.44 -13.37 -58.60
CA PHE A 7 -14.25 -12.22 -57.68
C PHE A 7 -12.92 -11.46 -57.78
N SER A 8 -12.72 -10.77 -58.90
CA SER A 8 -11.79 -9.64 -59.02
C SER A 8 -12.36 -8.57 -59.95
N GLU A 9 -13.39 -7.87 -59.51
CA GLU A 9 -13.84 -6.59 -60.08
C GLU A 9 -14.18 -5.65 -58.93
N LEU A 10 -13.20 -4.87 -58.45
CA LEU A 10 -13.51 -3.68 -57.63
C LEU A 10 -12.41 -2.61 -57.51
N PHE A 11 -11.31 -2.70 -58.26
CA PHE A 11 -10.29 -1.64 -58.26
C PHE A 11 -9.67 -1.43 -59.65
N PRO A 12 -10.07 -0.37 -60.39
CA PRO A 12 -9.46 -0.05 -61.67
C PRO A 12 -8.21 0.82 -61.48
N GLY A 13 -7.12 0.39 -62.10
CA GLY A 13 -6.23 1.29 -62.83
C GLY A 13 -4.97 1.79 -62.13
N LEU A 14 -3.94 0.95 -62.06
CA LEU A 14 -2.53 1.38 -62.00
C LEU A 14 -1.76 0.73 -63.16
N GLN A 15 -1.38 1.53 -64.16
CA GLN A 15 -0.37 1.28 -65.20
C GLN A 15 -0.31 2.57 -66.05
N ARG A 16 0.80 3.09 -66.59
CA ARG A 16 2.21 2.70 -66.68
C ARG A 16 2.96 3.94 -67.25
N GLN A 17 4.22 4.09 -66.85
CA GLN A 17 5.37 4.72 -67.53
C GLN A 17 5.22 5.59 -68.82
N ARG A 18 6.01 6.69 -68.80
CA ARG A 18 7.15 7.06 -69.69
C ARG A 18 7.05 8.39 -70.47
N SER A 19 8.04 9.27 -70.17
CA SER A 19 8.88 10.14 -71.05
C SER A 19 8.17 11.16 -71.97
N THR A 20 8.54 12.45 -72.08
CA THR A 20 9.87 13.09 -72.29
C THR A 20 9.77 14.61 -72.10
N GLU A 21 10.86 15.23 -71.62
CA GLU A 21 11.55 16.50 -72.01
C GLU A 21 10.69 17.71 -72.50
N ASN A 22 10.94 18.98 -72.14
CA ASN A 22 12.22 19.70 -72.16
C ASN A 22 12.12 21.11 -71.51
N SER A 23 13.31 21.65 -71.17
CA SER A 23 13.75 23.06 -71.00
C SER A 23 13.22 23.91 -69.81
N SER A 24 13.98 24.79 -69.14
CA SER A 24 15.44 25.05 -69.01
C SER A 24 15.66 26.26 -68.07
N ALA A 25 16.73 26.20 -67.24
CA ALA A 25 17.59 27.31 -66.75
C ALA A 25 16.97 28.38 -65.79
N SER A 26 17.69 29.04 -64.86
CA SER A 26 19.14 29.30 -64.69
C SER A 26 19.50 29.70 -63.23
N ILE A 27 20.79 29.55 -62.95
CA ILE A 27 21.60 29.93 -61.78
C ILE A 27 22.12 31.38 -61.91
N SER A 28 22.42 32.08 -60.79
CA SER A 28 23.68 32.87 -60.52
C SER A 28 23.47 34.00 -59.49
N THR A 29 24.10 33.96 -58.31
CA THR A 29 25.28 34.77 -57.84
C THR A 29 25.06 36.28 -57.68
N ASP A 30 25.29 36.85 -56.48
CA ASP A 30 26.54 37.58 -56.15
C ASP A 30 26.48 38.39 -54.85
N PHE A 31 27.64 38.42 -54.19
CA PHE A 31 28.06 39.31 -53.10
C PHE A 31 28.67 40.58 -53.70
N ASN A 32 28.27 41.77 -53.24
CA ASN A 32 29.19 42.89 -52.93
C ASN A 32 28.43 44.05 -52.27
N GLY A 33 29.04 44.66 -51.27
CA GLY A 33 28.44 45.72 -50.45
C GLY A 33 28.84 47.13 -50.87
N GLU A 34 28.16 48.13 -50.29
CA GLU A 34 28.77 49.40 -49.95
C GLU A 34 27.98 50.17 -48.89
N LYS A 35 28.67 51.16 -48.31
CA LYS A 35 28.52 51.77 -46.98
C LYS A 35 27.57 52.98 -46.94
N VAL A 36 26.84 53.08 -45.82
CA VAL A 36 26.75 54.23 -44.88
C VAL A 36 26.12 55.56 -45.36
N LYS A 37 24.89 55.88 -44.93
CA LYS A 37 24.55 56.81 -43.81
C LYS A 37 23.03 56.99 -43.60
N GLU A 38 22.64 56.67 -42.36
CA GLU A 38 21.58 57.17 -41.47
C GLU A 38 20.39 58.00 -41.99
N GLY A 39 19.20 57.51 -41.64
CA GLY A 39 17.91 58.21 -41.67
C GLY A 39 16.78 57.40 -41.00
N SER A 40 16.84 57.28 -39.67
CA SER A 40 15.72 57.11 -38.70
C SER A 40 14.60 56.07 -38.91
N SER A 41 14.74 54.96 -38.16
CA SER A 41 13.74 54.30 -37.29
C SER A 41 12.34 53.96 -37.82
N MET A 42 12.17 52.74 -38.34
CA MET A 42 10.95 51.92 -38.12
C MET A 42 11.16 50.47 -38.62
N SER A 43 12.13 49.74 -38.06
CA SER A 43 12.26 48.31 -38.36
C SER A 43 12.86 47.55 -37.18
N ASN A 44 11.98 46.95 -36.38
CA ASN A 44 12.19 45.72 -35.59
C ASN A 44 10.96 45.50 -34.70
N GLN A 45 9.76 45.44 -35.28
CA GLN A 45 8.61 44.91 -34.56
C GLN A 45 8.55 43.39 -34.79
N SER A 46 8.49 42.61 -33.71
CA SER A 46 8.39 41.15 -33.80
C SER A 46 7.11 40.74 -34.55
N LEU A 47 7.11 39.61 -35.24
CA LEU A 47 5.95 39.08 -35.99
C LEU A 47 4.69 38.99 -35.11
N ASP A 48 4.88 38.66 -33.83
CA ASP A 48 3.83 38.69 -32.80
C ASP A 48 3.22 40.08 -32.58
N THR A 49 4.03 41.14 -32.66
CA THR A 49 3.59 42.53 -32.46
C THR A 49 2.71 43.02 -33.61
N GLN A 50 3.06 42.68 -34.85
CA GLN A 50 2.24 42.99 -36.02
C GLN A 50 0.92 42.22 -35.99
N PHE A 51 0.95 40.92 -35.63
CA PHE A 51 -0.25 40.12 -35.43
C PHE A 51 -1.21 40.76 -34.42
N LEU A 52 -0.70 41.19 -33.25
CA LEU A 52 -1.52 41.78 -32.19
C LEU A 52 -2.11 43.14 -32.60
N LEU A 53 -1.37 43.96 -33.35
CA LEU A 53 -1.88 45.23 -33.88
C LEU A 53 -2.99 45.02 -34.91
N ASP A 54 -2.87 43.98 -35.73
CA ASP A 54 -3.87 43.61 -36.73
C ASP A 54 -5.16 43.07 -36.08
N VAL A 55 -5.02 42.24 -35.04
CA VAL A 55 -6.15 41.82 -34.19
C VAL A 55 -6.84 43.04 -33.58
N LEU A 56 -6.10 44.03 -33.09
CA LEU A 56 -6.68 45.26 -32.54
C LEU A 56 -7.36 46.15 -33.58
N SER A 57 -6.98 46.08 -34.87
CA SER A 57 -7.65 46.83 -35.94
C SER A 57 -8.92 46.16 -36.45
N GLU A 58 -9.05 44.85 -36.27
CA GLU A 58 -10.27 44.08 -36.60
C GLU A 58 -11.45 44.41 -35.67
N PHE A 59 -11.14 45.12 -34.58
CA PHE A 59 -12.04 45.51 -33.51
C PHE A 59 -12.36 47.04 -33.57
N GLU A 60 -13.57 47.45 -34.03
CA GLU A 60 -14.01 48.85 -34.22
C GLU A 60 -14.51 49.57 -32.94
N ARG A 61 -13.76 50.59 -32.47
CA ARG A 61 -14.12 51.74 -31.59
C ARG A 61 -14.99 51.56 -30.32
N ASN A 62 -15.62 50.41 -30.01
CA ASN A 62 -16.35 50.13 -28.76
C ASN A 62 -15.90 48.82 -28.06
N ASP A 63 -14.65 48.42 -28.31
CA ASP A 63 -14.28 46.99 -28.37
C ASP A 63 -13.62 46.37 -27.15
N LYS A 64 -13.40 47.14 -26.09
CA LYS A 64 -12.74 46.61 -24.88
C LYS A 64 -13.60 45.55 -24.17
N LEU A 65 -14.93 45.72 -24.19
CA LEU A 65 -15.87 44.79 -23.55
C LEU A 65 -16.07 43.52 -24.38
N ASP A 66 -16.17 43.63 -25.70
CA ASP A 66 -16.34 42.48 -26.60
C ASP A 66 -15.08 41.60 -26.64
N TYR A 67 -13.90 42.22 -26.73
CA TYR A 67 -12.63 41.51 -26.61
C TYR A 67 -12.47 40.84 -25.24
N ARG A 68 -12.76 41.54 -24.13
CA ARG A 68 -12.72 40.94 -22.78
C ARG A 68 -13.70 39.78 -22.67
N ALA A 69 -14.93 39.91 -23.18
CA ALA A 69 -15.95 38.87 -23.16
C ALA A 69 -15.47 37.60 -23.89
N LYS A 70 -14.91 37.75 -25.11
CA LYS A 70 -14.37 36.64 -25.89
C LYS A 70 -13.17 35.96 -25.24
N VAL A 71 -12.29 36.74 -24.62
CA VAL A 71 -11.11 36.24 -23.90
C VAL A 71 -11.47 35.56 -22.58
N THR A 72 -12.58 35.95 -21.94
CA THR A 72 -13.15 35.26 -20.77
C THR A 72 -13.94 34.01 -21.13
N GLU A 73 -14.57 33.98 -22.31
CA GLU A 73 -15.31 32.82 -22.81
C GLU A 73 -14.34 31.72 -23.31
N HIS A 74 -13.26 32.11 -23.99
CA HIS A 74 -12.27 31.20 -24.56
C HIS A 74 -10.86 31.41 -23.99
N ASN A 75 -10.42 30.47 -23.12
CA ASN A 75 -9.11 30.53 -22.45
C ASN A 75 -7.89 30.56 -23.40
N PHE A 76 -8.00 30.00 -24.62
CA PHE A 76 -6.91 29.92 -25.61
C PHE A 76 -7.16 30.76 -26.87
N TYR A 77 -8.00 31.79 -26.76
CA TYR A 77 -8.46 32.59 -27.90
C TYR A 77 -7.33 33.19 -28.75
N LEU A 78 -6.32 33.79 -28.12
CA LEU A 78 -5.23 34.45 -28.86
C LEU A 78 -4.30 33.45 -29.54
N SER A 79 -4.01 32.33 -28.89
CA SER A 79 -3.14 31.28 -29.43
C SER A 79 -3.82 30.54 -30.59
N GLU A 80 -5.14 30.39 -30.58
CA GLU A 80 -5.92 29.84 -31.69
C GLU A 80 -6.05 30.81 -32.86
N LEU A 81 -6.30 32.10 -32.61
CA LEU A 81 -6.27 33.11 -33.66
C LEU A 81 -4.88 33.24 -34.29
N TYR A 82 -3.84 33.23 -33.44
CA TYR A 82 -2.46 33.25 -33.89
C TYR A 82 -2.18 32.03 -34.77
N ALA A 83 -2.54 30.83 -34.30
CA ALA A 83 -2.40 29.60 -35.06
C ALA A 83 -3.21 29.65 -36.36
N LYS A 84 -4.46 30.11 -36.38
CA LYS A 84 -5.29 30.22 -37.59
C LYS A 84 -4.64 31.14 -38.64
N LYS A 85 -4.02 32.23 -38.19
CA LYS A 85 -3.36 33.22 -39.06
C LYS A 85 -1.97 32.78 -39.52
N THR A 86 -1.25 32.01 -38.71
CA THR A 86 0.03 31.37 -39.14
C THR A 86 -0.20 30.09 -39.94
N SER A 87 -1.25 29.32 -39.68
CA SER A 87 -1.63 28.11 -40.43
C SER A 87 -2.32 28.42 -41.76
N ALA A 88 -2.74 29.67 -42.00
CA ALA A 88 -3.04 30.12 -43.36
C ALA A 88 -1.79 30.09 -44.28
N LEU A 89 -0.57 30.11 -43.70
CA LEU A 89 0.71 29.88 -44.40
C LEU A 89 1.14 28.40 -44.41
N GLU A 90 0.60 27.56 -43.52
CA GLU A 90 0.88 26.11 -43.46
C GLU A 90 -0.43 25.32 -43.29
N ALA A 91 -1.00 24.90 -44.42
CA ALA A 91 -2.29 24.21 -44.50
C ALA A 91 -2.30 22.85 -43.77
N LYS A 92 -2.66 22.85 -42.49
CA LYS A 92 -3.26 21.68 -41.81
C LYS A 92 -4.41 22.13 -40.88
N PRO A 93 -5.58 21.46 -40.92
CA PRO A 93 -6.69 21.77 -40.04
C PRO A 93 -6.34 21.43 -38.58
N VAL A 94 -6.69 22.33 -37.67
CA VAL A 94 -6.54 22.16 -36.21
C VAL A 94 -7.53 21.08 -35.75
N ALA A 95 -7.02 19.95 -35.28
CA ALA A 95 -7.84 18.87 -34.74
C ALA A 95 -8.17 19.14 -33.26
N THR A 96 -9.40 18.84 -32.86
CA THR A 96 -9.92 19.00 -31.49
C THR A 96 -9.34 18.01 -30.46
N ASP A 97 -8.38 17.16 -30.85
CA ASP A 97 -7.75 16.10 -30.02
C ASP A 97 -6.44 16.53 -29.33
N ASP A 98 -5.97 17.76 -29.54
CA ASP A 98 -4.68 18.26 -29.04
C ASP A 98 -4.58 18.40 -27.50
N LEU A 99 -5.65 18.10 -26.76
CA LEU A 99 -5.68 18.10 -25.29
C LEU A 99 -5.05 16.84 -24.67
N GLU A 100 -4.77 15.80 -25.47
CA GLU A 100 -4.19 14.55 -24.98
C GLU A 100 -2.65 14.56 -24.90
N ASP A 101 -1.96 15.38 -25.71
CA ASP A 101 -0.49 15.47 -25.74
C ASP A 101 0.04 16.64 -24.89
N PHE A 102 0.73 16.30 -23.79
CA PHE A 102 1.28 17.25 -22.82
C PHE A 102 2.23 18.29 -23.46
N HIS A 103 3.01 17.89 -24.46
CA HIS A 103 3.98 18.80 -25.08
C HIS A 103 3.29 19.86 -25.95
N ILE A 104 2.23 19.49 -26.66
CA ILE A 104 1.44 20.39 -27.50
C ILE A 104 0.64 21.35 -26.63
N TYR A 105 0.01 20.84 -25.57
CA TYR A 105 -0.74 21.65 -24.61
C TYR A 105 0.13 22.69 -23.90
N ASN A 106 1.29 22.29 -23.37
CA ASN A 106 2.19 23.21 -22.66
C ASN A 106 2.73 24.31 -23.59
N LYS A 107 2.98 23.97 -24.86
CA LYS A 107 3.36 24.96 -25.88
C LYS A 107 2.22 25.95 -26.17
N LYS A 108 0.96 25.49 -26.18
CA LYS A 108 -0.24 26.33 -26.35
C LYS A 108 -0.42 27.28 -25.16
N VAL A 109 -0.26 26.79 -23.93
CA VAL A 109 -0.30 27.59 -22.69
C VAL A 109 0.79 28.65 -22.68
N GLN A 110 2.05 28.27 -22.96
CA GLN A 110 3.16 29.23 -23.02
C GLN A 110 2.92 30.30 -24.08
N ARG A 111 2.39 29.92 -25.26
CA ARG A 111 2.09 30.86 -26.33
C ARG A 111 0.97 31.83 -25.93
N GLU A 112 -0.14 31.34 -25.37
CA GLU A 112 -1.24 32.17 -24.89
C GLU A 112 -0.75 33.19 -23.85
N TYR A 113 0.06 32.75 -22.90
CA TYR A 113 0.62 33.61 -21.86
C TYR A 113 1.50 34.73 -22.43
N VAL A 114 2.40 34.39 -23.37
CA VAL A 114 3.26 35.38 -24.03
C VAL A 114 2.45 36.39 -24.84
N LEU A 115 1.42 35.93 -25.57
CA LEU A 115 0.56 36.81 -26.37
C LEU A 115 -0.27 37.76 -25.51
N ARG A 116 -0.88 37.28 -24.42
CA ARG A 116 -1.64 38.12 -23.47
C ARG A 116 -0.75 39.18 -22.82
N LYS A 117 0.43 38.79 -22.35
CA LYS A 117 1.40 39.72 -21.76
C LYS A 117 1.88 40.79 -22.75
N LYS A 118 2.08 40.43 -24.03
CA LYS A 118 2.43 41.39 -25.08
C LYS A 118 1.25 42.32 -25.41
N MET A 119 0.02 41.80 -25.45
CA MET A 119 -1.19 42.61 -25.67
C MET A 119 -1.37 43.66 -24.57
N ASP A 120 -1.15 43.28 -23.31
CA ASP A 120 -1.23 44.20 -22.17
C ASP A 120 -0.22 45.34 -22.29
N ASN A 121 1.02 45.04 -22.66
CA ASN A 121 2.05 46.05 -22.87
C ASN A 121 1.69 47.04 -24.00
N ILE A 122 1.08 46.56 -25.09
CA ILE A 122 0.62 47.40 -26.21
C ILE A 122 -0.54 48.31 -25.77
N LEU A 123 -1.48 47.77 -24.99
CA LEU A 123 -2.61 48.54 -24.45
C LEU A 123 -2.15 49.61 -23.44
N LEU A 124 -1.14 49.30 -22.61
CA LEU A 124 -0.54 50.24 -21.67
C LEU A 124 0.21 51.40 -22.36
N GLN A 125 0.88 51.14 -23.50
CA GLN A 125 1.56 52.18 -24.28
C GLN A 125 0.60 53.16 -24.96
N ARG A 126 -0.66 52.77 -25.21
CA ARG A 126 -1.66 53.59 -25.92
C ARG A 126 -2.51 54.47 -25.00
N SER A 127 -2.03 54.77 -23.78
CA SER A 127 -2.70 55.58 -22.76
C SER A 127 -4.09 55.09 -22.36
N VAL A 128 -4.22 53.81 -21.99
CA VAL A 128 -5.44 53.25 -21.39
C VAL A 128 -5.08 52.61 -20.04
N HIS A 129 -5.49 53.24 -18.94
CA HIS A 129 -5.25 52.75 -17.58
C HIS A 129 -6.29 51.70 -17.17
N GLU A 130 -5.97 50.41 -17.43
CA GLU A 130 -6.45 49.26 -16.65
C GLU A 130 -5.80 47.97 -17.18
N PRO A 131 -5.01 47.23 -16.37
CA PRO A 131 -4.40 45.96 -16.80
C PRO A 131 -5.50 44.91 -17.06
N LEU A 132 -5.34 44.09 -18.10
CA LEU A 132 -6.15 42.87 -18.24
C LEU A 132 -5.71 41.89 -17.15
N GLU A 133 -6.69 41.20 -16.56
CA GLU A 133 -6.40 40.17 -15.57
C GLU A 133 -5.75 38.97 -16.30
N VAL A 134 -4.43 38.91 -16.24
CA VAL A 134 -3.66 37.80 -16.82
C VAL A 134 -4.01 36.55 -16.02
N LEU A 135 -4.79 35.65 -16.62
CA LEU A 135 -4.98 34.30 -16.10
C LEU A 135 -3.58 33.70 -15.84
N SER A 136 -3.30 33.34 -14.59
CA SER A 136 -2.04 32.71 -14.22
C SER A 136 -1.82 31.44 -15.06
N CYS A 137 -0.57 31.08 -15.33
CA CYS A 137 -0.26 29.79 -15.96
C CYS A 137 -0.92 28.61 -15.21
N ASP A 138 -1.15 28.77 -13.91
CA ASP A 138 -1.80 27.79 -13.04
C ASP A 138 -3.31 27.68 -13.32
N ASN A 139 -4.00 28.79 -13.62
CA ASN A 139 -5.41 28.78 -14.04
C ASN A 139 -5.60 28.18 -15.44
N LEU A 140 -4.59 28.31 -16.32
CA LEU A 140 -4.57 27.68 -17.65
C LEU A 140 -4.22 26.19 -17.58
N SER A 141 -3.44 25.74 -16.61
CA SER A 141 -3.09 24.31 -16.46
C SER A 141 -4.20 23.48 -15.79
N ALA A 142 -5.13 24.13 -15.08
CA ALA A 142 -6.22 23.49 -14.34
C ALA A 142 -7.22 22.64 -15.15
N LYS A 143 -7.20 22.69 -16.49
CA LYS A 143 -8.10 21.92 -17.37
C LYS A 143 -7.50 20.61 -17.91
N PHE A 144 -6.28 20.23 -17.52
CA PHE A 144 -5.62 19.02 -18.03
C PHE A 144 -6.17 17.74 -17.39
N THR A 145 -6.51 16.74 -18.21
CA THR A 145 -6.80 15.38 -17.77
C THR A 145 -5.57 14.49 -17.96
N ALA A 146 -5.22 13.68 -16.96
CA ALA A 146 -4.06 12.79 -17.02
C ALA A 146 -4.16 11.79 -18.20
N GLY A 147 -3.36 12.02 -19.24
CA GLY A 147 -3.22 11.14 -20.40
C GLY A 147 -2.30 9.94 -20.15
N LYS A 148 -2.42 8.93 -21.02
CA LYS A 148 -1.70 7.66 -20.99
C LYS A 148 -0.32 7.84 -21.61
N GLU A 149 0.76 7.51 -20.89
CA GLU A 149 2.10 7.44 -21.48
C GLU A 149 2.17 6.28 -22.50
N ASP A 150 2.48 6.60 -23.75
CA ASP A 150 2.73 5.61 -24.80
C ASP A 150 4.04 4.86 -24.52
N ARG A 151 3.94 3.52 -24.46
CA ARG A 151 5.06 2.62 -24.07
C ARG A 151 6.25 2.68 -25.04
N ASP A 152 6.06 3.18 -26.26
CA ASP A 152 7.06 3.15 -27.31
C ASP A 152 8.14 4.23 -27.15
N THR A 153 7.82 5.33 -26.48
CA THR A 153 8.77 6.42 -26.20
C THR A 153 9.74 6.07 -25.06
N GLU A 154 9.30 5.26 -24.10
CA GLU A 154 10.13 4.79 -22.97
C GLU A 154 11.18 3.76 -23.43
N LEU A 155 10.82 2.92 -24.41
CA LEU A 155 11.74 1.93 -25.01
C LEU A 155 12.88 2.60 -25.78
N ALA A 156 12.59 3.71 -26.48
CA ALA A 156 13.60 4.53 -27.17
C ALA A 156 14.52 5.26 -26.18
N ALA A 157 13.98 5.76 -25.06
CA ALA A 157 14.75 6.42 -24.01
C ALA A 157 15.66 5.44 -23.24
N LEU A 158 15.21 4.20 -23.04
CA LEU A 158 16.00 3.11 -22.44
C LEU A 158 17.17 2.70 -23.33
N LYS A 159 16.96 2.64 -24.65
CA LYS A 159 18.02 2.34 -25.62
C LYS A 159 19.12 3.40 -25.64
N LYS A 160 18.75 4.68 -25.49
CA LYS A 160 19.69 5.81 -25.44
C LYS A 160 20.50 5.83 -24.14
N LYS A 161 19.87 5.53 -22.99
CA LYS A 161 20.54 5.44 -21.68
C LYS A 161 21.44 4.21 -21.53
N GLY A 162 21.11 3.10 -22.18
CA GLY A 162 21.96 1.91 -22.22
C GLY A 162 23.33 2.20 -22.84
N ASN A 163 23.36 2.97 -23.94
CA ASN A 163 24.61 3.35 -24.61
C ASN A 163 25.46 4.34 -23.79
N GLU A 164 24.86 5.21 -22.99
CA GLU A 164 25.60 6.12 -22.09
C GLU A 164 26.22 5.36 -20.89
N MET A 165 25.53 4.35 -20.37
CA MET A 165 26.02 3.53 -19.25
C MET A 165 27.22 2.65 -19.63
N VAL A 166 27.26 2.15 -20.87
CA VAL A 166 28.41 1.39 -21.39
C VAL A 166 29.65 2.28 -21.46
N ASN A 167 29.52 3.55 -21.83
CA ASN A 167 30.65 4.48 -21.89
C ASN A 167 31.15 4.93 -20.49
N PHE A 168 30.28 4.90 -19.47
CA PHE A 168 30.67 5.23 -18.09
C PHE A 168 31.47 4.10 -17.42
N LEU A 169 31.15 2.84 -17.73
CA LEU A 169 31.80 1.64 -17.16
C LEU A 169 33.28 1.47 -17.54
N PHE A 170 33.78 2.14 -18.58
CA PHE A 170 35.16 2.00 -19.06
C PHE A 170 36.07 3.20 -18.75
N SER A 171 35.72 4.07 -17.81
CA SER A 171 36.59 5.15 -17.36
C SER A 171 37.32 4.80 -16.04
N PRO A 172 38.66 4.94 -15.93
CA PRO A 172 39.41 4.54 -14.73
C PRO A 172 39.35 5.60 -13.61
N LEU A 173 39.11 5.13 -12.37
CA LEU A 173 38.94 5.92 -11.14
C LEU A 173 40.24 6.11 -10.33
N ARG A 174 40.41 7.28 -9.70
CA ARG A 174 41.46 7.59 -8.70
C ARG A 174 40.96 7.42 -7.25
N PRO A 175 41.83 7.11 -6.26
CA PRO A 175 41.41 6.73 -4.91
C PRO A 175 41.25 7.91 -3.92
N PRO A 176 40.55 7.71 -2.78
CA PRO A 176 40.23 8.75 -1.80
C PRO A 176 41.13 8.70 -0.55
N THR A 177 41.23 9.82 0.17
CA THR A 177 41.94 9.92 1.46
C THR A 177 41.03 10.37 2.61
N SER A 178 40.97 9.50 3.63
CA SER A 178 40.85 9.67 5.09
C SER A 178 40.06 10.85 5.70
N ALA A 179 39.04 10.50 6.51
CA ALA A 179 38.37 11.36 7.48
C ALA A 179 38.99 11.25 8.89
N GLN A 180 39.01 12.35 9.64
CA GLN A 180 39.33 12.39 11.08
C GLN A 180 38.19 13.07 11.88
N ARG A 181 38.17 12.84 13.20
CA ARG A 181 37.00 12.59 14.06
C ARG A 181 36.94 13.60 15.24
N VAL A 182 35.77 13.70 15.91
CA VAL A 182 35.50 14.13 17.34
C VAL A 182 35.28 15.66 17.59
N PRO A 183 34.59 16.17 18.66
CA PRO A 183 33.49 15.70 19.54
C PRO A 183 32.23 16.63 19.58
N ILE A 184 31.21 16.21 20.34
CA ILE A 184 29.91 16.83 20.63
C ILE A 184 29.99 17.81 21.82
N TYR A 185 29.25 18.93 21.76
CA TYR A 185 28.66 19.58 22.96
C TYR A 185 27.23 20.08 22.69
N ARG A 186 26.41 19.98 23.73
CA ARG A 186 24.94 20.15 23.77
C ARG A 186 24.63 21.41 24.58
N ILE A 187 23.74 22.29 24.11
CA ILE A 187 23.13 23.36 24.93
C ILE A 187 21.62 23.45 24.63
N HIS A 188 20.85 23.45 25.71
CA HIS A 188 19.40 23.65 25.79
C HIS A 188 19.03 25.13 25.65
N SER A 189 17.81 25.40 25.16
CA SER A 189 17.05 26.57 25.60
C SER A 189 15.56 26.27 25.54
N ASN A 190 14.93 26.40 26.72
CA ASN A 190 13.50 26.50 26.89
C ASN A 190 13.04 27.84 26.31
N ASP A 191 11.89 27.86 25.63
CA ASP A 191 10.80 28.77 25.96
C ASP A 191 9.53 28.39 25.17
N THR A 192 8.44 28.28 25.93
CA THR A 192 7.10 27.91 25.50
C THR A 192 6.32 29.15 25.09
N GLN A 193 5.69 29.12 23.92
CA GLN A 193 4.63 30.07 23.56
C GLN A 193 3.33 29.34 23.19
N VAL A 194 2.25 29.96 23.67
CA VAL A 194 0.86 29.54 23.62
C VAL A 194 0.37 29.48 22.17
N ILE A 195 -0.27 28.37 21.79
CA ILE A 195 -0.71 28.11 20.41
C ILE A 195 -2.18 28.51 20.26
N ASP A 196 -2.42 29.59 19.53
CA ASP A 196 -3.71 29.86 18.88
C ASP A 196 -3.85 28.92 17.66
N LEU A 197 -4.96 28.18 17.62
CA LEU A 197 -5.20 27.08 16.67
C LEU A 197 -5.75 27.52 15.30
N GLU A 198 -5.73 28.81 14.97
CA GLU A 198 -6.23 29.30 13.67
C GLU A 198 -5.17 29.40 12.57
N HIS A 199 -3.89 29.12 12.87
CA HIS A 199 -2.80 29.17 11.86
C HIS A 199 -2.28 27.80 11.37
N ASN A 200 -2.89 26.69 11.77
CA ASN A 200 -2.42 25.33 11.41
C ASN A 200 -3.34 24.56 10.46
N ALA A 201 -4.23 25.24 9.74
CA ALA A 201 -4.93 24.68 8.59
C ALA A 201 -4.16 24.98 7.29
N ILE A 202 -2.87 24.63 7.21
CA ILE A 202 -2.11 24.65 5.95
C ILE A 202 -1.81 23.21 5.56
N GLY A 203 -2.70 22.69 4.70
CA GLY A 203 -2.60 21.38 4.08
C GLY A 203 -3.66 21.20 3.00
N GLY A 204 -3.99 22.29 2.31
CA GLY A 204 -4.71 22.27 1.04
C GLY A 204 -3.67 22.26 -0.08
N ILE A 205 -3.90 21.40 -1.07
CA ILE A 205 -3.10 21.38 -2.29
C ILE A 205 -3.39 22.69 -3.04
N ASP A 206 -2.31 23.40 -3.38
CA ASP A 206 -2.24 24.63 -4.17
C ASP A 206 -2.69 25.94 -3.49
N GLU A 207 -1.81 26.51 -2.66
CA GLU A 207 -1.77 27.96 -2.47
C GLU A 207 -0.31 28.46 -2.41
N PRO A 208 0.07 29.48 -3.20
CA PRO A 208 1.44 29.96 -3.28
C PRO A 208 1.79 30.77 -2.03
N SER A 209 3.00 30.54 -1.49
CA SER A 209 3.56 31.36 -0.43
C SER A 209 3.64 32.83 -0.87
N VAL A 210 2.83 33.68 -0.24
CA VAL A 210 2.91 35.13 -0.36
C VAL A 210 4.29 35.57 0.16
N LYS A 211 5.15 36.05 -0.74
CA LYS A 211 6.34 36.81 -0.35
C LYS A 211 5.88 38.16 0.17
N VAL A 212 6.08 38.41 1.46
CA VAL A 212 6.01 39.76 2.04
C VAL A 212 7.07 40.62 1.33
N PRO A 213 6.74 41.81 0.83
CA PRO A 213 7.73 42.70 0.23
C PRO A 213 8.67 43.23 1.32
N GLU A 214 9.97 42.96 1.19
CA GLU A 214 11.00 43.60 2.01
C GLU A 214 10.98 45.11 1.74
N LEU A 215 10.73 45.86 2.82
CA LEU A 215 10.78 47.31 2.87
C LEU A 215 12.25 47.76 2.70
N GLY A 216 12.49 48.69 1.77
CA GLY A 216 13.83 49.14 1.40
C GLY A 216 14.60 49.77 2.57
N HIS A 217 15.86 49.36 2.72
CA HIS A 217 16.83 50.06 3.55
C HIS A 217 17.76 50.93 2.68
N LEU A 218 17.76 52.23 2.97
CA LEU A 218 18.70 53.24 2.50
C LEU A 218 20.09 53.06 3.16
N PRO A 219 21.16 53.61 2.56
CA PRO A 219 22.54 53.22 2.85
C PRO A 219 23.12 53.99 4.04
N SER A 220 23.92 53.31 4.86
CA SER A 220 24.85 53.97 5.77
C SER A 220 26.26 53.40 5.60
N HIS A 221 27.16 54.28 5.17
CA HIS A 221 28.59 54.10 5.15
C HIS A 221 29.16 53.77 6.54
N SER A 222 30.07 52.79 6.61
CA SER A 222 31.33 52.93 7.35
C SER A 222 32.29 51.78 6.98
N SER A 223 33.57 52.07 7.20
CA SER A 223 34.74 51.68 6.43
C SER A 223 35.47 50.42 6.89
N SER A 224 36.35 49.97 5.98
CA SER A 224 37.59 49.21 6.19
C SER A 224 37.53 47.82 6.82
N ASN A 225 37.63 46.78 5.98
CA ASN A 225 38.90 46.04 5.84
C ASN A 225 38.76 44.97 4.73
N SER A 226 39.55 45.16 3.68
CA SER A 226 39.79 44.18 2.63
C SER A 226 40.71 43.10 3.18
N GLU A 227 40.24 41.83 3.19
CA GLU A 227 41.01 40.65 2.73
C GLU A 227 40.35 39.28 3.01
N ASN A 228 39.22 39.18 3.71
CA ASN A 228 38.57 37.88 4.01
C ASN A 228 37.36 37.47 3.14
N LYS A 229 37.20 38.03 1.94
CA LYS A 229 35.98 37.85 1.11
C LYS A 229 35.96 36.63 0.16
N SER A 230 37.02 35.83 0.07
CA SER A 230 37.07 34.68 -0.87
C SER A 230 36.47 33.39 -0.30
N TRP A 231 36.47 33.21 1.02
CA TRP A 231 36.06 31.96 1.68
C TRP A 231 34.58 31.94 2.07
N SER A 232 34.04 33.04 2.58
CA SER A 232 32.61 33.20 2.92
C SER A 232 31.70 33.13 1.69
N ASN A 233 32.13 33.71 0.57
CA ASN A 233 31.39 33.65 -0.70
C ASN A 233 31.39 32.24 -1.30
N ARG A 234 32.46 31.45 -1.07
CA ARG A 234 32.53 30.06 -1.52
C ARG A 234 31.62 29.17 -0.67
N TRP A 235 31.55 29.38 0.64
CA TRP A 235 30.64 28.69 1.55
C TRP A 235 29.18 29.01 1.29
N ASN A 236 28.84 30.28 1.08
CA ASN A 236 27.46 30.67 0.75
C ASN A 236 27.04 30.14 -0.63
N LYS A 237 27.99 30.06 -1.59
CA LYS A 237 27.75 29.46 -2.91
C LYS A 237 27.61 27.94 -2.85
N LEU A 238 28.29 27.27 -1.91
CA LEU A 238 28.21 25.82 -1.67
C LEU A 238 26.92 25.46 -0.89
N LEU A 239 26.52 26.28 0.08
CA LEU A 239 25.22 26.21 0.76
C LEU A 239 24.06 26.51 -0.19
N SER A 240 24.20 27.46 -1.14
CA SER A 240 23.17 27.72 -2.14
C SER A 240 23.11 26.68 -3.25
N THR A 241 24.20 25.95 -3.53
CA THR A 241 24.18 24.80 -4.47
C THR A 241 23.71 23.51 -3.81
N LEU A 242 23.87 23.34 -2.49
CA LEU A 242 23.26 22.24 -1.72
C LEU A 242 21.78 22.51 -1.38
N ASN A 243 21.39 23.76 -1.15
CA ASN A 243 19.99 24.20 -1.05
C ASN A 243 19.39 24.55 -2.42
N GLY A 244 19.86 23.91 -3.49
CA GLY A 244 19.15 23.97 -4.77
C GLY A 244 17.76 23.42 -4.55
N SER A 245 16.75 24.32 -4.51
CA SER A 245 15.31 24.08 -4.36
C SER A 245 14.99 22.59 -4.29
N GLU A 246 15.00 22.01 -3.08
CA GLU A 246 14.63 20.61 -2.89
C GLU A 246 13.23 20.47 -3.48
N LYS A 247 13.13 19.90 -4.69
CA LYS A 247 11.84 19.53 -5.26
C LYS A 247 11.24 18.55 -4.27
N ASN A 248 10.27 19.02 -3.49
CA ASN A 248 9.56 18.19 -2.52
C ASN A 248 8.74 17.16 -3.30
N TYR A 249 9.32 15.99 -3.53
CA TYR A 249 8.61 14.86 -4.12
C TYR A 249 7.59 14.35 -3.09
N GLN A 250 6.33 14.27 -3.50
CA GLN A 250 5.26 13.68 -2.72
C GLN A 250 4.91 12.27 -3.23
N LEU A 251 4.13 11.54 -2.44
CA LEU A 251 3.58 10.25 -2.83
C LEU A 251 2.76 10.37 -4.12
N GLN A 252 2.97 9.48 -5.09
CA GLN A 252 2.31 9.55 -6.39
C GLN A 252 1.16 8.54 -6.48
N ARG A 253 0.01 8.96 -7.04
CA ARG A 253 -1.17 8.12 -7.26
C ARG A 253 -1.03 7.31 -8.55
N LYS A 254 -0.44 6.11 -8.44
CA LYS A 254 -0.11 5.24 -9.59
C LYS A 254 -0.69 3.82 -9.50
N LEU A 255 -1.31 3.44 -8.39
CA LEU A 255 -1.85 2.09 -8.21
C LEU A 255 -3.21 1.94 -8.88
N ASP A 256 -3.33 0.89 -9.68
CA ASP A 256 -4.58 0.46 -10.29
C ASP A 256 -5.51 -0.20 -9.27
N THR A 257 -6.79 -0.32 -9.60
CA THR A 257 -7.82 -1.04 -8.83
C THR A 257 -7.39 -2.46 -8.47
N ARG A 258 -6.80 -3.19 -9.43
CA ARG A 258 -6.31 -4.57 -9.24
C ARG A 258 -5.15 -4.67 -8.26
N HIS A 259 -4.26 -3.68 -8.24
CA HIS A 259 -3.15 -3.66 -7.29
C HIS A 259 -3.68 -3.47 -5.88
N LEU A 260 -4.65 -2.57 -5.70
CA LEU A 260 -5.26 -2.32 -4.39
C LEU A 260 -5.99 -3.56 -3.83
N GLN A 261 -6.74 -4.25 -4.69
CA GLN A 261 -7.41 -5.50 -4.35
C GLN A 261 -6.39 -6.58 -3.95
N ALA A 262 -5.32 -6.75 -4.74
CA ALA A 262 -4.29 -7.75 -4.45
C ALA A 262 -3.51 -7.42 -3.16
N ILE A 263 -3.21 -6.15 -2.91
CA ILE A 263 -2.57 -5.71 -1.67
C ILE A 263 -3.45 -6.07 -0.46
N ALA A 264 -4.76 -5.80 -0.53
CA ALA A 264 -5.70 -6.14 0.53
C ALA A 264 -5.80 -7.65 0.75
N ILE A 265 -6.04 -8.44 -0.30
CA ILE A 265 -6.22 -9.89 -0.19
C ILE A 265 -4.91 -10.59 0.18
N GLY A 266 -3.81 -10.20 -0.44
CA GLY A 266 -2.49 -10.80 -0.26
C GLY A 266 -1.89 -10.56 1.13
N ALA A 267 -2.26 -9.45 1.78
CA ALA A 267 -1.90 -9.19 3.17
C ALA A 267 -2.66 -10.10 4.14
N THR A 268 -3.92 -10.42 3.85
CA THR A 268 -4.70 -11.36 4.67
C THR A 268 -4.22 -12.79 4.50
N ILE A 269 -3.88 -13.24 3.30
CA ILE A 269 -3.46 -14.63 3.08
C ILE A 269 -1.96 -14.77 3.43
N GLY A 270 -1.68 -15.25 4.65
CA GLY A 270 -0.32 -15.41 5.14
C GLY A 270 -0.15 -16.52 6.18
N VAL A 271 0.98 -16.49 6.89
CA VAL A 271 1.37 -17.48 7.91
C VAL A 271 0.29 -17.63 8.99
N GLY A 272 -0.46 -16.59 9.31
CA GLY A 272 -1.55 -16.65 10.28
C GLY A 272 -2.62 -17.69 9.94
N LEU A 273 -2.99 -17.85 8.68
CA LEU A 273 -3.96 -18.88 8.28
C LEU A 273 -3.35 -20.29 8.29
N PHE A 274 -2.11 -20.45 7.84
CA PHE A 274 -1.51 -21.76 7.62
C PHE A 274 -0.74 -22.33 8.80
N LEU A 275 -0.29 -21.52 9.75
CA LEU A 275 0.49 -21.94 10.91
C LEU A 275 -0.32 -21.79 12.21
N ASN A 276 -0.95 -20.63 12.45
CA ASN A 276 -1.73 -20.43 13.68
C ASN A 276 -3.03 -21.22 13.72
N SER A 277 -3.59 -21.64 12.57
CA SER A 277 -4.74 -22.54 12.55
C SER A 277 -4.48 -23.87 13.24
N GLY A 278 -3.24 -24.38 13.22
CA GLY A 278 -2.87 -25.60 13.95
C GLY A 278 -2.94 -25.41 15.47
N LYS A 279 -2.51 -24.24 15.95
CA LYS A 279 -2.62 -23.83 17.36
C LYS A 279 -4.07 -23.64 17.79
N ALA A 280 -4.91 -23.09 16.92
CA ALA A 280 -6.33 -22.98 17.17
C ALA A 280 -7.01 -24.37 17.22
N LEU A 281 -6.67 -25.27 16.28
CA LEU A 281 -7.21 -26.62 16.19
C LEU A 281 -6.85 -27.47 17.41
N SER A 282 -5.64 -27.34 17.94
CA SER A 282 -5.18 -28.12 19.10
C SER A 282 -5.91 -27.78 20.40
N ILE A 283 -6.40 -26.55 20.53
CA ILE A 283 -7.10 -26.03 21.73
C ILE A 283 -8.63 -26.12 21.56
N GLY A 284 -9.12 -25.66 20.41
CA GLY A 284 -10.54 -25.54 20.12
C GLY A 284 -11.21 -26.85 19.72
N GLY A 285 -10.44 -27.78 19.15
CA GLY A 285 -11.02 -28.87 18.37
C GLY A 285 -11.61 -28.35 17.05
N PRO A 286 -12.18 -29.24 16.23
CA PRO A 286 -12.59 -28.88 14.88
C PRO A 286 -13.70 -27.82 14.83
N PHE A 287 -14.79 -28.02 15.58
CA PHE A 287 -15.93 -27.11 15.59
C PHE A 287 -15.66 -25.84 16.39
N GLY A 288 -14.94 -25.95 17.53
CA GLY A 288 -14.53 -24.78 18.31
C GLY A 288 -13.63 -23.83 17.52
N THR A 289 -12.75 -24.37 16.67
CA THR A 289 -11.91 -23.56 15.77
C THR A 289 -12.75 -22.83 14.72
N LEU A 290 -13.69 -23.53 14.09
CA LEU A 290 -14.58 -22.94 13.10
C LEU A 290 -15.43 -21.80 13.68
N ILE A 291 -15.99 -21.99 14.88
CA ILE A 291 -16.78 -20.96 15.57
C ILE A 291 -15.91 -19.74 15.88
N GLY A 292 -14.74 -19.93 16.50
CA GLY A 292 -13.88 -18.81 16.88
C GLY A 292 -13.42 -17.98 15.67
N PHE A 293 -13.03 -18.63 14.56
CA PHE A 293 -12.69 -17.94 13.32
C PHE A 293 -13.91 -17.23 12.70
N SER A 294 -15.10 -17.83 12.76
CA SER A 294 -16.34 -17.22 12.24
C SER A 294 -16.73 -15.96 13.02
N ILE A 295 -16.65 -16.01 14.35
CA ILE A 295 -16.95 -14.85 15.21
C ILE A 295 -15.93 -13.73 14.95
N CYS A 296 -14.62 -14.03 14.99
CA CYS A 296 -13.59 -13.01 14.72
C CYS A 296 -13.75 -12.44 13.30
N GLY A 297 -13.94 -13.30 12.30
CA GLY A 297 -14.15 -12.89 10.91
C GLY A 297 -15.34 -11.94 10.77
N SER A 298 -16.46 -12.21 11.45
CA SER A 298 -17.63 -11.33 11.43
C SER A 298 -17.35 -9.94 12.03
N ILE A 299 -16.59 -9.86 13.12
CA ILE A 299 -16.20 -8.60 13.78
C ILE A 299 -15.29 -7.78 12.85
N VAL A 300 -14.34 -8.46 12.21
CA VAL A 300 -13.42 -7.85 11.24
C VAL A 300 -14.17 -7.33 10.02
N LEU A 301 -15.11 -8.13 9.47
CA LEU A 301 -15.95 -7.71 8.35
C LEU A 301 -16.80 -6.48 8.70
N ALA A 302 -17.40 -6.46 9.90
CA ALA A 302 -18.15 -5.32 10.37
C ALA A 302 -17.29 -4.04 10.46
N THR A 303 -16.05 -4.18 10.92
CA THR A 303 -15.08 -3.07 10.98
C THR A 303 -14.69 -2.59 9.59
N MET A 304 -14.37 -3.51 8.67
CA MET A 304 -13.99 -3.18 7.30
C MET A 304 -15.11 -2.46 6.55
N LEU A 305 -16.35 -2.96 6.62
CA LEU A 305 -17.50 -2.35 5.96
C LEU A 305 -17.74 -0.90 6.42
N SER A 306 -17.63 -0.68 7.74
CA SER A 306 -17.74 0.65 8.35
C SER A 306 -16.62 1.58 7.86
N PHE A 307 -15.38 1.09 7.86
CA PHE A 307 -14.24 1.91 7.47
C PHE A 307 -14.21 2.22 5.96
N THR A 308 -14.65 1.31 5.09
CA THR A 308 -14.80 1.54 3.65
C THR A 308 -15.76 2.68 3.34
N GLU A 309 -16.88 2.76 4.05
CA GLU A 309 -17.83 3.87 3.88
C GLU A 309 -17.17 5.22 4.24
N LEU A 310 -16.40 5.28 5.33
CA LEU A 310 -15.66 6.49 5.70
C LEU A 310 -14.57 6.86 4.68
N ALA A 311 -13.72 5.91 4.33
CA ALA A 311 -12.54 6.14 3.49
C ALA A 311 -12.89 6.37 2.01
N THR A 312 -14.06 5.92 1.54
CA THR A 312 -14.52 6.25 0.18
C THR A 312 -15.07 7.66 0.05
N LEU A 313 -15.78 8.15 1.06
CA LEU A 313 -16.26 9.52 1.04
C LEU A 313 -15.11 10.52 1.13
N ILE A 314 -14.14 10.23 2.01
CA ILE A 314 -13.02 11.12 2.31
C ILE A 314 -11.69 10.32 2.18
N PRO A 315 -11.23 10.06 0.94
CA PRO A 315 -10.02 9.29 0.70
C PRO A 315 -8.79 10.18 0.93
N ILE A 316 -8.34 10.26 2.18
CA ILE A 316 -7.14 11.02 2.54
C ILE A 316 -5.87 10.17 2.41
N SER A 317 -4.78 10.79 1.94
CA SER A 317 -3.45 10.17 1.83
C SER A 317 -2.77 9.94 3.18
N SER A 318 -3.35 10.46 4.27
CA SER A 318 -2.82 10.40 5.63
C SER A 318 -3.16 9.10 6.39
N GLY A 319 -3.83 8.15 5.73
CA GLY A 319 -4.09 6.79 6.25
C GLY A 319 -4.95 6.75 7.51
N VAL A 320 -4.85 5.64 8.25
CA VAL A 320 -5.66 5.37 9.47
C VAL A 320 -5.44 6.43 10.56
N SER A 321 -4.19 6.85 10.77
CA SER A 321 -3.82 7.89 11.75
C SER A 321 -4.51 9.22 11.46
N GLY A 322 -4.54 9.64 10.19
CA GLY A 322 -5.14 10.91 9.78
C GLY A 322 -6.65 10.92 10.02
N LEU A 323 -7.35 9.84 9.66
CA LEU A 323 -8.80 9.72 9.86
C LEU A 323 -9.13 9.73 11.36
N ALA A 324 -8.39 8.98 12.18
CA ALA A 324 -8.61 8.98 13.63
C ALA A 324 -8.35 10.36 14.27
N SER A 325 -7.32 11.07 13.82
CA SER A 325 -7.00 12.42 14.31
C SER A 325 -8.14 13.40 14.02
N ARG A 326 -8.69 13.32 12.81
CA ARG A 326 -9.76 14.18 12.33
C ARG A 326 -11.10 13.90 13.00
N PHE A 327 -11.48 12.63 13.15
CA PHE A 327 -12.81 12.29 13.66
C PHE A 327 -12.87 12.18 15.17
N VAL A 328 -11.75 11.94 15.85
CA VAL A 328 -11.73 11.69 17.29
C VAL A 328 -11.01 12.81 18.04
N GLU A 329 -9.69 12.85 17.91
CA GLU A 329 -8.76 13.72 18.64
C GLU A 329 -7.34 13.52 18.08
N ASP A 330 -6.51 14.58 18.07
CA ASP A 330 -5.12 14.48 17.60
C ASP A 330 -4.24 13.51 18.40
N ALA A 331 -4.34 13.46 19.74
CA ALA A 331 -3.63 12.47 20.55
C ALA A 331 -4.06 11.04 20.22
N PHE A 332 -5.36 10.83 19.97
CA PHE A 332 -5.89 9.52 19.64
C PHE A 332 -5.35 9.05 18.30
N GLY A 333 -5.34 9.92 17.30
CA GLY A 333 -4.75 9.61 16.00
C GLY A 333 -3.24 9.42 16.03
N PHE A 334 -2.50 10.20 16.83
CA PHE A 334 -1.07 9.99 17.07
C PHE A 334 -0.80 8.60 17.66
N ALA A 335 -1.50 8.23 18.75
CA ALA A 335 -1.34 6.95 19.42
C ALA A 335 -1.72 5.78 18.51
N LEU A 336 -2.82 5.90 17.75
CA LEU A 336 -3.22 4.90 16.76
C LEU A 336 -2.20 4.77 15.62
N GLY A 337 -1.66 5.88 15.11
CA GLY A 337 -0.66 5.86 14.05
C GLY A 337 0.61 5.13 14.46
N TRP A 338 1.13 5.43 15.64
CA TRP A 338 2.31 4.75 16.19
C TRP A 338 2.04 3.29 16.50
N THR A 339 0.86 2.97 17.02
CA THR A 339 0.43 1.58 17.27
C THR A 339 0.31 0.80 15.96
N TYR A 340 -0.24 1.41 14.91
CA TYR A 340 -0.34 0.84 13.57
C TYR A 340 1.04 0.57 12.97
N TRP A 341 1.92 1.56 13.00
CA TRP A 341 3.30 1.39 12.55
C TRP A 341 4.01 0.25 13.31
N LEU A 342 3.90 0.22 14.65
CA LEU A 342 4.52 -0.82 15.48
C LEU A 342 3.97 -2.21 15.13
N THR A 343 2.66 -2.34 14.96
CA THR A 343 2.01 -3.61 14.58
C THR A 343 2.62 -4.19 13.31
N TYR A 344 2.76 -3.36 12.28
CA TYR A 344 3.27 -3.80 10.98
C TYR A 344 4.79 -3.96 10.94
N ALA A 345 5.53 -3.19 11.73
CA ALA A 345 6.97 -3.39 11.93
C ALA A 345 7.26 -4.73 12.63
N LEU A 346 6.48 -5.09 13.66
CA LEU A 346 6.60 -6.38 14.36
C LEU A 346 6.08 -7.54 13.51
N THR A 347 4.98 -7.34 12.77
CA THR A 347 4.46 -8.35 11.84
C THR A 347 5.47 -8.63 10.73
N PHE A 348 6.16 -7.60 10.21
CA PHE A 348 7.23 -7.78 9.23
C PHE A 348 8.32 -8.73 9.76
N ALA A 349 8.84 -8.49 10.97
CA ALA A 349 9.80 -9.38 11.60
C ALA A 349 9.20 -10.79 11.81
N ASN A 350 7.96 -10.88 12.29
CA ASN A 350 7.28 -12.13 12.57
C ASN A 350 7.10 -13.03 11.33
N GLN A 351 6.78 -12.44 10.18
CA GLN A 351 6.65 -13.19 8.92
C GLN A 351 7.98 -13.78 8.47
N ILE A 352 9.10 -13.04 8.64
CA ILE A 352 10.44 -13.56 8.34
C ILE A 352 10.83 -14.70 9.30
N VAL A 353 10.56 -14.55 10.60
CA VAL A 353 10.77 -15.60 11.61
C VAL A 353 10.01 -16.86 11.22
N ALA A 354 8.75 -16.73 10.81
CA ALA A 354 7.92 -17.85 10.40
C ALA A 354 8.40 -18.52 9.10
N SER A 355 8.81 -17.74 8.09
CA SER A 355 9.40 -18.28 6.87
C SER A 355 10.68 -19.08 7.16
N ASN A 356 11.54 -18.57 8.04
CA ASN A 356 12.73 -19.28 8.48
C ASN A 356 12.39 -20.55 9.28
N TYR A 357 11.37 -20.48 10.13
CA TYR A 357 10.85 -21.64 10.85
C TYR A 357 10.36 -22.74 9.89
N MET A 358 9.60 -22.39 8.85
CA MET A 358 9.14 -23.35 7.83
C MET A 358 10.30 -23.96 7.03
N LEU A 359 11.41 -23.22 6.84
CA LEU A 359 12.60 -23.71 6.14
C LEU A 359 13.30 -24.85 6.90
N SER A 360 13.15 -24.91 8.23
CA SER A 360 13.68 -26.02 9.05
C SER A 360 13.10 -27.39 8.69
N TYR A 361 12.07 -27.45 7.84
CA TYR A 361 11.54 -28.69 7.28
C TYR A 361 12.52 -29.47 6.39
N TYR A 362 13.40 -28.80 5.63
CA TYR A 362 14.10 -29.45 4.51
C TYR A 362 15.42 -30.14 4.84
N THR A 363 16.17 -29.71 5.86
CA THR A 363 17.48 -30.33 6.14
C THR A 363 18.06 -29.93 7.48
N ASP A 364 18.51 -30.92 8.27
CA ASP A 364 19.27 -30.70 9.51
C ASP A 364 20.63 -29.99 9.26
N SER A 365 21.18 -30.09 8.04
CA SER A 365 22.46 -29.46 7.65
C SER A 365 22.33 -28.00 7.17
N LEU A 366 21.12 -27.57 6.75
CA LEU A 366 20.80 -26.17 6.42
C LEU A 366 20.49 -25.33 7.67
N LEU A 367 20.51 -25.95 8.87
CA LEU A 367 20.32 -25.34 10.19
C LEU A 367 21.61 -24.84 10.87
N SER A 368 22.76 -24.82 10.18
CA SER A 368 23.91 -24.13 10.76
C SER A 368 23.51 -22.67 11.05
N THR A 369 23.88 -22.15 12.23
CA THR A 369 23.49 -20.80 12.67
C THR A 369 23.84 -19.74 11.61
N GLY A 370 24.92 -19.97 10.84
CA GLY A 370 25.32 -19.13 9.70
C GLY A 370 24.36 -19.21 8.51
N ALA A 371 23.88 -20.39 8.11
CA ALA A 371 22.93 -20.55 7.02
C ALA A 371 21.56 -19.94 7.37
N THR A 372 21.06 -20.17 8.58
CA THR A 372 19.82 -19.55 9.09
C THR A 372 19.91 -18.03 9.08
N ALA A 373 21.04 -17.46 9.52
CA ALA A 373 21.29 -16.03 9.44
C ALA A 373 21.31 -15.54 7.97
N GLY A 374 21.90 -16.31 7.06
CA GLY A 374 21.92 -16.04 5.62
C GLY A 374 20.53 -16.01 4.96
N PHE A 375 19.60 -16.87 5.37
CA PHE A 375 18.23 -16.80 4.85
C PHE A 375 17.46 -15.60 5.41
N ILE A 376 17.65 -15.30 6.70
CA ILE A 376 17.03 -14.12 7.34
C ILE A 376 17.54 -12.83 6.67
N THR A 377 18.86 -12.69 6.45
CA THR A 377 19.43 -11.54 5.71
C THR A 377 18.83 -11.44 4.32
N LEU A 378 18.73 -12.55 3.58
CA LEU A 378 18.20 -12.60 2.22
C LEU A 378 16.74 -12.14 2.16
N PHE A 379 15.89 -12.64 3.06
CA PHE A 379 14.48 -12.23 3.11
C PHE A 379 14.32 -10.75 3.50
N LEU A 380 15.12 -10.27 4.45
CA LEU A 380 15.11 -8.86 4.88
C LEU A 380 15.53 -7.92 3.75
N ILE A 381 16.66 -8.20 3.10
CA ILE A 381 17.19 -7.38 2.00
C ILE A 381 16.19 -7.38 0.84
N THR A 382 15.65 -8.54 0.48
CA THR A 382 14.64 -8.65 -0.60
C THR A 382 13.42 -7.79 -0.28
N ALA A 383 12.92 -7.82 0.96
CA ALA A 383 11.78 -7.02 1.38
C ALA A 383 12.02 -5.51 1.26
N ILE A 384 13.20 -5.05 1.70
CA ILE A 384 13.59 -3.65 1.63
C ILE A 384 13.77 -3.21 0.18
N VAL A 385 14.46 -4.01 -0.64
CA VAL A 385 14.71 -3.71 -2.06
C VAL A 385 13.39 -3.57 -2.81
N VAL A 386 12.47 -4.53 -2.66
CA VAL A 386 11.14 -4.46 -3.29
C VAL A 386 10.43 -3.17 -2.87
N ASN A 387 10.42 -2.82 -1.58
CA ASN A 387 9.75 -1.61 -1.09
C ASN A 387 10.41 -0.27 -1.48
N LEU A 388 11.66 -0.31 -1.98
CA LEU A 388 12.37 0.85 -2.54
C LEU A 388 12.17 1.01 -4.06
N MET A 389 11.59 0.00 -4.72
CA MET A 389 11.21 0.08 -6.14
C MET A 389 10.04 1.02 -6.35
N ASP A 390 9.78 1.39 -7.60
CA ASP A 390 8.64 2.22 -7.97
C ASP A 390 7.31 1.58 -7.52
N VAL A 391 6.36 2.42 -7.10
CA VAL A 391 5.07 2.01 -6.52
C VAL A 391 4.32 1.07 -7.46
N ARG A 392 4.35 1.34 -8.77
CA ARG A 392 3.72 0.48 -9.78
C ARG A 392 4.34 -0.92 -9.79
N LEU A 393 5.66 -1.02 -9.67
CA LEU A 393 6.36 -2.29 -9.69
C LEU A 393 6.09 -3.09 -8.40
N VAL A 394 6.03 -2.42 -7.24
CA VAL A 394 5.57 -3.04 -5.99
C VAL A 394 4.15 -3.59 -6.14
N GLY A 395 3.27 -2.82 -6.79
CA GLY A 395 1.90 -3.25 -7.12
C GLY A 395 1.87 -4.50 -8.00
N GLU A 396 2.66 -4.56 -9.08
CA GLU A 396 2.73 -5.75 -9.96
C GLU A 396 3.32 -6.97 -9.25
N VAL A 397 4.40 -6.81 -8.48
CA VAL A 397 5.02 -7.90 -7.72
C VAL A 397 4.03 -8.46 -6.69
N THR A 398 3.36 -7.58 -5.95
CA THR A 398 2.35 -7.98 -4.96
C THR A 398 1.16 -8.67 -5.62
N TYR A 399 0.71 -8.16 -6.77
CA TYR A 399 -0.34 -8.79 -7.57
C TYR A 399 0.03 -10.21 -7.99
N GLY A 400 1.24 -10.42 -8.53
CA GLY A 400 1.72 -11.74 -8.95
C GLY A 400 1.79 -12.74 -7.80
N PHE A 401 2.38 -12.36 -6.65
CA PHE A 401 2.44 -13.23 -5.48
C PHE A 401 1.06 -13.51 -4.88
N THR A 402 0.15 -12.53 -4.90
CA THR A 402 -1.22 -12.72 -4.37
C THR A 402 -2.02 -13.67 -5.25
N PHE A 403 -1.93 -13.53 -6.57
CA PHE A 403 -2.55 -14.47 -7.51
C PHE A 403 -2.04 -15.91 -7.25
N PHE A 404 -0.72 -16.07 -7.13
CA PHE A 404 -0.12 -17.35 -6.81
C PHE A 404 -0.61 -17.91 -5.47
N LYS A 405 -0.73 -17.08 -4.43
CA LYS A 405 -1.26 -17.45 -3.11
C LYS A 405 -2.68 -18.00 -3.19
N ILE A 406 -3.56 -17.25 -3.86
CA ILE A 406 -4.97 -17.63 -4.01
C ILE A 406 -5.08 -18.95 -4.78
N LEU A 407 -4.34 -19.09 -5.88
CA LEU A 407 -4.33 -20.31 -6.71
C LEU A 407 -3.91 -21.53 -5.90
N VAL A 408 -2.79 -21.46 -5.20
CA VAL A 408 -2.28 -22.56 -4.37
C VAL A 408 -3.22 -22.86 -3.21
N THR A 409 -3.79 -21.85 -2.57
CA THR A 409 -4.78 -22.04 -1.48
C THR A 409 -6.03 -22.75 -1.98
N ALA A 410 -6.59 -22.31 -3.12
CA ALA A 410 -7.77 -22.93 -3.73
C ALA A 410 -7.47 -24.38 -4.17
N MET A 411 -6.32 -24.62 -4.81
CA MET A 411 -5.87 -25.97 -5.16
C MET A 411 -5.79 -26.86 -3.92
N MET A 412 -5.23 -26.36 -2.82
CA MET A 412 -5.10 -27.12 -1.58
C MET A 412 -6.43 -27.44 -0.93
N ILE A 413 -7.41 -26.53 -0.96
CA ILE A 413 -8.77 -26.82 -0.50
C ILE A 413 -9.35 -27.98 -1.31
N ILE A 414 -9.24 -27.95 -2.65
CA ILE A 414 -9.73 -29.02 -3.53
C ILE A 414 -9.04 -30.34 -3.23
N VAL A 415 -7.70 -30.35 -3.13
CA VAL A 415 -6.93 -31.56 -2.81
C VAL A 415 -7.36 -32.15 -1.48
N MET A 416 -7.53 -31.33 -0.44
CA MET A 416 -7.97 -31.80 0.87
C MET A 416 -9.39 -32.38 0.87
N VAL A 417 -10.30 -31.83 0.06
CA VAL A 417 -11.65 -32.40 -0.12
C VAL A 417 -11.59 -33.76 -0.83
N VAL A 418 -10.76 -33.86 -1.88
CA VAL A 418 -10.57 -35.10 -2.66
C VAL A 418 -9.94 -36.21 -1.80
N LEU A 419 -8.93 -35.87 -1.01
CA LEU A 419 -8.31 -36.81 -0.06
C LEU A 419 -9.29 -37.22 1.05
N ASN A 420 -10.08 -36.29 1.59
CA ASN A 420 -11.10 -36.61 2.59
C ASN A 420 -12.18 -37.58 2.07
N ALA A 421 -12.55 -37.47 0.78
CA ALA A 421 -13.50 -38.35 0.10
C ALA A 421 -12.95 -39.78 -0.14
N GLY A 422 -11.64 -39.99 0.07
CA GLY A 422 -10.96 -41.27 -0.09
C GLY A 422 -10.36 -41.48 -1.48
N ALA A 423 -9.93 -40.42 -2.17
CA ALA A 423 -9.06 -40.60 -3.32
C ALA A 423 -7.74 -41.25 -2.86
N GLY A 424 -7.38 -42.40 -3.44
CA GLY A 424 -6.27 -43.23 -2.93
C GLY A 424 -6.68 -44.32 -1.93
N ARG A 425 -7.93 -44.80 -1.97
CA ARG A 425 -8.49 -45.91 -1.16
C ARG A 425 -7.59 -47.16 -0.99
N HIS A 426 -6.66 -47.40 -1.91
CA HIS A 426 -5.68 -48.48 -1.79
C HIS A 426 -4.65 -48.25 -0.67
N VAL A 427 -4.52 -47.01 -0.18
CA VAL A 427 -3.51 -46.54 0.78
C VAL A 427 -4.14 -46.20 2.14
N HIS A 428 -5.35 -45.65 2.18
CA HIS A 428 -6.03 -45.26 3.43
C HIS A 428 -7.57 -45.29 3.30
N PRO A 429 -8.31 -45.67 4.36
CA PRO A 429 -9.77 -45.58 4.40
C PRO A 429 -10.26 -44.13 4.35
N ARG A 430 -11.50 -43.94 3.89
CA ARG A 430 -12.17 -42.64 3.83
C ARG A 430 -12.23 -41.99 5.22
N VAL A 431 -11.70 -40.77 5.34
CA VAL A 431 -11.72 -40.00 6.60
C VAL A 431 -13.12 -39.46 6.89
N GLY A 432 -13.71 -38.74 5.93
CA GLY A 432 -15.03 -38.10 6.12
C GLY A 432 -15.06 -37.23 7.39
N PHE A 433 -16.14 -37.36 8.16
CA PHE A 433 -16.34 -36.66 9.45
C PHE A 433 -15.79 -37.43 10.66
N ARG A 434 -14.80 -38.32 10.48
CA ARG A 434 -14.29 -39.18 11.57
C ARG A 434 -13.81 -38.39 12.79
N TYR A 435 -13.07 -37.29 12.60
CA TYR A 435 -12.55 -36.49 13.73
C TYR A 435 -13.61 -35.63 14.41
N TRP A 436 -14.73 -35.37 13.74
CA TRP A 436 -15.84 -34.60 14.28
C TRP A 436 -16.79 -35.46 15.12
N ASP A 437 -16.74 -36.78 14.94
CA ASP A 437 -17.67 -37.74 15.52
C ASP A 437 -17.01 -38.50 16.68
N ALA A 438 -17.52 -38.27 17.89
CA ALA A 438 -17.01 -38.90 19.09
C ALA A 438 -17.24 -40.42 19.10
N SER A 439 -18.25 -40.95 18.39
CA SER A 439 -18.51 -42.40 18.35
C SER A 439 -17.42 -43.20 17.63
N LYS A 440 -16.63 -42.53 16.77
CA LYS A 440 -15.56 -43.15 15.97
C LYS A 440 -14.19 -43.07 16.65
N SER A 441 -14.15 -42.64 17.90
CA SER A 441 -12.94 -42.53 18.72
C SER A 441 -12.35 -43.91 19.03
N PRO A 442 -11.09 -44.19 18.65
CA PRO A 442 -10.33 -45.29 19.24
C PRO A 442 -10.15 -45.05 20.75
N GLY A 443 -10.02 -46.10 21.56
CA GLY A 443 -10.04 -45.99 23.03
C GLY A 443 -9.12 -44.90 23.61
N ASP A 444 -7.89 -44.75 23.11
CA ASP A 444 -6.96 -43.75 23.59
C ASP A 444 -7.04 -42.37 22.91
N LEU A 445 -7.81 -42.24 21.84
CA LEU A 445 -7.88 -41.06 20.99
C LEU A 445 -9.26 -40.40 21.08
N THR A 446 -9.32 -39.18 21.59
CA THR A 446 -10.60 -38.47 21.76
C THR A 446 -10.97 -37.69 20.51
N TYR A 447 -11.88 -38.23 19.69
CA TYR A 447 -12.52 -37.50 18.58
C TYR A 447 -13.77 -36.76 19.06
N GLY A 448 -14.21 -35.76 18.29
CA GLY A 448 -15.40 -35.00 18.58
C GLY A 448 -15.33 -33.56 18.09
N LEU A 449 -16.47 -32.88 18.17
CA LEU A 449 -16.63 -31.46 17.82
C LEU A 449 -15.67 -30.54 18.57
N PHE A 450 -15.41 -30.86 19.84
CA PHE A 450 -14.53 -30.11 20.74
C PHE A 450 -13.49 -31.02 21.38
N ARG A 451 -12.41 -30.42 21.89
CA ARG A 451 -11.51 -31.12 22.81
C ARG A 451 -12.26 -31.50 24.09
N PRO A 452 -11.94 -32.64 24.72
CA PRO A 452 -12.66 -33.13 25.90
C PRO A 452 -12.49 -32.21 27.12
N THR A 453 -11.30 -31.62 27.27
CA THR A 453 -11.03 -30.61 28.30
C THR A 453 -10.28 -29.42 27.70
N PHE A 454 -10.39 -28.26 28.36
CA PHE A 454 -9.55 -27.09 28.08
C PHE A 454 -8.22 -27.25 28.81
N ASP A 455 -7.20 -27.72 28.09
CA ASP A 455 -5.82 -27.88 28.57
C ASP A 455 -4.85 -27.17 27.62
N LEU A 456 -4.17 -26.15 28.13
CA LEU A 456 -3.18 -25.38 27.38
C LEU A 456 -1.79 -26.00 27.44
N ARG A 457 -1.54 -26.94 28.38
CA ARG A 457 -0.28 -27.67 28.53
C ARG A 457 -0.27 -28.98 27.74
N ASP A 458 -1.34 -29.28 27.04
CA ASP A 458 -1.47 -30.50 26.25
C ASP A 458 -0.39 -30.60 25.16
N GLN A 459 0.51 -31.57 25.34
CA GLN A 459 1.57 -31.92 24.38
C GLN A 459 1.11 -32.91 23.31
N GLY A 460 -0.21 -33.16 23.22
CA GLY A 460 -0.81 -34.10 22.28
C GLY A 460 -1.32 -35.38 22.89
N ALA A 461 -1.55 -35.41 24.20
CA ALA A 461 -2.13 -36.55 24.91
C ALA A 461 -3.66 -36.60 24.86
N GLY A 462 -4.29 -35.86 23.93
CA GLY A 462 -5.75 -35.79 23.84
C GLY A 462 -6.42 -34.84 24.83
N SER A 463 -5.67 -33.94 25.51
CA SER A 463 -6.24 -32.95 26.44
C SER A 463 -7.09 -33.59 27.55
N ARG A 464 -6.50 -34.49 28.35
CA ARG A 464 -7.22 -35.23 29.40
C ARG A 464 -7.23 -34.53 30.77
N ASN A 465 -6.32 -33.59 31.02
CA ASN A 465 -6.03 -33.04 32.35
C ASN A 465 -6.42 -31.55 32.52
N GLY A 466 -7.43 -31.07 31.79
CA GLY A 466 -7.91 -29.69 31.83
C GLY A 466 -9.31 -29.52 32.41
N ILE A 467 -9.93 -28.36 32.14
CA ILE A 467 -11.30 -28.05 32.57
C ILE A 467 -12.30 -28.76 31.62
N PRO A 468 -13.10 -29.74 32.08
CA PRO A 468 -14.08 -30.43 31.24
C PRO A 468 -15.37 -29.62 31.07
N GLY A 469 -16.27 -30.10 30.22
CA GLY A 469 -17.66 -29.61 30.15
C GLY A 469 -17.87 -28.36 29.28
N SER A 470 -19.01 -27.69 29.49
CA SER A 470 -19.41 -26.48 28.74
C SER A 470 -18.47 -25.30 28.98
N GLU A 471 -17.99 -25.14 30.21
CA GLU A 471 -17.05 -24.08 30.59
C GLU A 471 -15.73 -24.21 29.83
N GLY A 472 -15.15 -25.42 29.78
CA GLY A 472 -13.95 -25.69 29.00
C GLY A 472 -14.14 -25.40 27.51
N ARG A 473 -15.27 -25.81 26.93
CA ARG A 473 -15.59 -25.53 25.52
C ARG A 473 -15.71 -24.02 25.24
N PHE A 474 -16.34 -23.27 26.13
CA PHE A 474 -16.46 -21.82 26.00
C PHE A 474 -15.09 -21.14 26.08
N LEU A 475 -14.26 -21.51 27.06
CA LEU A 475 -12.88 -21.02 27.21
C LEU A 475 -12.04 -21.33 25.96
N SER A 476 -12.15 -22.54 25.41
CA SER A 476 -11.51 -22.92 24.14
C SER A 476 -11.89 -21.98 22.99
N ILE A 477 -13.17 -21.65 22.83
CA ILE A 477 -13.64 -20.74 21.78
C ILE A 477 -13.06 -19.33 21.98
N LEU A 478 -13.00 -18.84 23.23
CA LEU A 478 -12.41 -17.53 23.53
C LEU A 478 -10.93 -17.47 23.20
N VAL A 479 -10.17 -18.54 23.45
CA VAL A 479 -8.75 -18.60 23.05
C VAL A 479 -8.60 -18.66 21.54
N VAL A 480 -9.43 -19.45 20.84
CA VAL A 480 -9.42 -19.47 19.37
C VAL A 480 -9.74 -18.08 18.81
N LEU A 481 -10.72 -17.38 19.38
CA LEU A 481 -11.10 -16.02 18.98
C LEU A 481 -9.89 -15.08 19.03
N THR A 482 -9.14 -15.06 20.12
CA THR A 482 -7.96 -14.19 20.27
C THR A 482 -6.81 -14.58 19.32
N LEU A 483 -6.56 -15.88 19.12
CA LEU A 483 -5.56 -16.37 18.17
C LEU A 483 -5.89 -16.02 16.71
N SER A 484 -7.18 -16.08 16.35
CA SER A 484 -7.65 -15.78 15.00
C SER A 484 -7.53 -14.30 14.63
N SER A 485 -7.51 -13.39 15.61
CA SER A 485 -7.33 -11.95 15.39
C SER A 485 -6.03 -11.63 14.64
N PHE A 486 -4.93 -12.33 14.96
CA PHE A 486 -3.67 -12.17 14.23
C PHE A 486 -3.79 -12.67 12.79
N SER A 487 -4.51 -13.78 12.57
CA SER A 487 -4.71 -14.33 11.22
C SER A 487 -5.49 -13.38 10.32
N TYR A 488 -6.39 -12.58 10.87
CA TYR A 488 -7.13 -11.55 10.13
C TYR A 488 -6.41 -10.19 10.03
N SER A 489 -5.22 -10.04 10.64
CA SER A 489 -4.39 -8.85 10.44
C SER A 489 -4.03 -8.71 8.96
N GLY A 490 -4.13 -7.50 8.41
CA GLY A 490 -3.83 -7.27 7.00
C GLY A 490 -5.02 -6.81 6.15
N VAL A 491 -6.26 -6.99 6.63
CA VAL A 491 -7.46 -6.55 5.91
C VAL A 491 -7.48 -5.03 5.69
N GLU A 492 -6.88 -4.28 6.62
CA GLU A 492 -6.80 -2.81 6.56
C GLU A 492 -5.67 -2.26 5.68
N VAL A 493 -4.76 -3.11 5.17
CA VAL A 493 -3.61 -2.66 4.35
C VAL A 493 -4.06 -1.95 3.08
N GLY A 494 -5.17 -2.41 2.47
CA GLY A 494 -5.74 -1.78 1.27
C GLY A 494 -6.09 -0.31 1.48
N PHE A 495 -6.38 0.12 2.71
CA PHE A 495 -6.70 1.51 3.02
C PHE A 495 -5.47 2.41 3.09
N VAL A 496 -4.32 1.87 3.49
CA VAL A 496 -3.05 2.61 3.46
C VAL A 496 -2.62 2.86 2.01
N ALA A 497 -2.83 1.87 1.14
CA ALA A 497 -2.54 1.99 -0.29
C ALA A 497 -3.51 2.93 -1.04
N CYS A 498 -4.62 3.35 -0.44
CA CYS A 498 -5.55 4.29 -1.07
C CYS A 498 -4.91 5.65 -1.38
N GLY A 499 -3.93 6.09 -0.58
CA GLY A 499 -3.19 7.32 -0.85
C GLY A 499 -2.37 7.28 -2.15
N GLU A 500 -2.08 6.07 -2.65
CA GLU A 500 -1.33 5.81 -3.88
C GLU A 500 -2.25 5.32 -5.02
N ALA A 501 -3.54 5.12 -4.77
CA ALA A 501 -4.50 4.65 -5.77
C ALA A 501 -4.92 5.76 -6.72
N ILE A 502 -5.10 5.42 -8.00
CA ILE A 502 -5.62 6.35 -9.01
C ILE A 502 -7.03 6.78 -8.59
N ASN A 503 -8.00 5.86 -8.56
CA ASN A 503 -9.38 6.14 -8.15
C ASN A 503 -9.76 5.37 -6.87
N PRO A 504 -9.56 5.95 -5.66
CA PRO A 504 -9.88 5.28 -4.40
C PRO A 504 -11.38 5.02 -4.20
N ARG A 505 -12.26 5.89 -4.72
CA ARG A 505 -13.73 5.76 -4.55
C ARG A 505 -14.28 4.49 -5.17
N ARG A 506 -13.72 4.06 -6.31
CA ARG A 506 -14.09 2.80 -6.97
C ARG A 506 -13.24 1.62 -6.48
N SER A 507 -11.94 1.84 -6.27
CA SER A 507 -11.00 0.77 -5.92
C SER A 507 -11.27 0.18 -4.54
N LEU A 508 -11.61 1.03 -3.56
CA LEU A 508 -11.75 0.60 -2.17
C LEU A 508 -12.98 -0.30 -1.93
N PRO A 509 -14.21 0.03 -2.38
CA PRO A 509 -15.35 -0.87 -2.28
C PRO A 509 -15.12 -2.20 -2.99
N SER A 510 -14.42 -2.16 -4.12
CA SER A 510 -14.10 -3.36 -4.88
C SER A 510 -13.14 -4.26 -4.10
N ALA A 511 -12.10 -3.70 -3.49
CA ALA A 511 -11.19 -4.44 -2.60
C ALA A 511 -11.92 -4.99 -1.36
N THR A 512 -12.82 -4.23 -0.74
CA THR A 512 -13.62 -4.70 0.40
C THR A 512 -14.53 -5.86 0.03
N LYS A 513 -15.22 -5.81 -1.12
CA LYS A 513 -16.06 -6.92 -1.60
C LYS A 513 -15.26 -8.19 -1.81
N LYS A 514 -14.05 -8.10 -2.36
CA LYS A 514 -13.19 -9.28 -2.53
C LYS A 514 -12.67 -9.81 -1.19
N THR A 515 -12.29 -8.92 -0.28
CA THR A 515 -11.91 -9.28 1.09
C THR A 515 -13.04 -10.01 1.82
N PHE A 516 -14.29 -9.60 1.61
CA PHE A 516 -15.49 -10.28 2.13
C PHE A 516 -15.58 -11.74 1.62
N VAL A 517 -15.39 -11.94 0.33
CA VAL A 517 -15.35 -13.27 -0.29
C VAL A 517 -14.18 -14.10 0.25
N THR A 518 -13.00 -13.51 0.41
CA THR A 518 -11.81 -14.16 1.00
C THR A 518 -12.08 -14.65 2.42
N ILE A 519 -12.69 -13.85 3.28
CA ILE A 519 -12.95 -14.23 4.68
C ILE A 519 -14.01 -15.34 4.77
N ILE A 520 -15.10 -15.24 4.01
CA ILE A 520 -16.18 -16.22 4.09
C ILE A 520 -15.81 -17.53 3.40
N ILE A 521 -15.31 -17.44 2.16
CA ILE A 521 -15.02 -18.62 1.35
C ILE A 521 -13.64 -19.15 1.70
N LEU A 522 -12.57 -18.38 1.47
CA LEU A 522 -11.23 -18.95 1.59
C LEU A 522 -10.86 -19.28 3.04
N TYR A 523 -11.17 -18.43 4.01
CA TYR A 523 -10.79 -18.66 5.40
C TYR A 523 -11.64 -19.74 6.09
N LEU A 524 -12.97 -19.59 6.10
CA LEU A 524 -13.83 -20.55 6.81
C LEU A 524 -13.82 -21.92 6.15
N LEU A 525 -13.81 -21.99 4.82
CA LEU A 525 -13.69 -23.27 4.11
C LEU A 525 -12.33 -23.91 4.37
N SER A 526 -11.24 -23.14 4.38
CA SER A 526 -9.90 -23.63 4.74
C SER A 526 -9.88 -24.26 6.12
N ILE A 527 -10.40 -23.56 7.13
CA ILE A 527 -10.47 -24.04 8.52
C ILE A 527 -11.39 -25.27 8.63
N PHE A 528 -12.53 -25.27 7.95
CA PHE A 528 -13.43 -26.41 7.94
C PHE A 528 -12.76 -27.65 7.33
N VAL A 529 -12.17 -27.51 6.14
CA VAL A 529 -11.54 -28.61 5.41
C VAL A 529 -10.33 -29.16 6.15
N ILE A 530 -9.49 -28.30 6.75
CA ILE A 530 -8.34 -28.79 7.51
C ILE A 530 -8.77 -29.52 8.79
N SER A 531 -9.82 -29.03 9.46
CA SER A 531 -10.37 -29.66 10.66
C SER A 531 -11.02 -31.03 10.41
N LEU A 532 -11.39 -31.34 9.15
CA LEU A 532 -11.87 -32.66 8.74
C LEU A 532 -10.73 -33.65 8.50
N ASN A 533 -9.56 -33.15 8.14
CA ASN A 533 -8.44 -33.97 7.67
C ASN A 533 -7.34 -34.17 8.73
N VAL A 534 -7.31 -33.36 9.79
CA VAL A 534 -6.29 -33.44 10.84
C VAL A 534 -6.92 -33.73 12.19
N TYR A 535 -6.32 -34.66 12.93
CA TYR A 535 -6.69 -34.92 14.32
C TYR A 535 -6.24 -33.76 15.22
N SER A 536 -7.17 -33.18 15.98
CA SER A 536 -6.89 -32.04 16.87
C SER A 536 -5.91 -32.34 18.00
N GLY A 537 -5.71 -33.62 18.36
CA GLY A 537 -4.73 -34.00 19.38
C GLY A 537 -3.34 -34.31 18.85
N ASP A 538 -3.10 -34.26 17.54
CA ASP A 538 -1.84 -34.65 16.93
C ASP A 538 -0.65 -33.83 17.48
N SER A 539 0.37 -34.51 18.03
CA SER A 539 1.58 -33.88 18.56
C SER A 539 2.35 -33.06 17.51
N GLY A 540 2.11 -33.30 16.22
CA GLY A 540 2.65 -32.49 15.12
C GLY A 540 2.03 -31.10 14.99
N LEU A 541 0.91 -30.80 15.67
CA LEU A 541 0.30 -29.47 15.64
C LEU A 541 1.03 -28.47 16.55
N LEU A 542 1.05 -27.20 16.13
CA LEU A 542 1.56 -26.11 16.95
C LEU A 542 0.78 -26.01 18.28
N ARG A 543 1.52 -25.91 19.40
CA ARG A 543 0.95 -25.88 20.77
C ARG A 543 0.87 -24.48 21.36
N TYR A 544 0.03 -24.32 22.39
CA TYR A 544 -0.15 -23.03 23.03
C TYR A 544 1.11 -22.57 23.76
N TYR A 545 1.64 -23.43 24.63
CA TYR A 545 2.94 -23.27 25.25
C TYR A 545 3.97 -24.16 24.54
N THR A 546 5.09 -23.58 24.15
CA THR A 546 6.28 -24.30 23.70
C THR A 546 7.19 -24.53 24.90
N SER A 547 7.24 -25.76 25.42
CA SER A 547 8.01 -26.08 26.62
C SER A 547 9.52 -26.07 26.34
N ALA A 548 10.15 -24.90 26.33
CA ALA A 548 11.61 -24.77 26.33
C ALA A 548 12.22 -24.88 27.74
N THR A 549 11.43 -25.31 28.73
CA THR A 549 11.78 -25.26 30.17
C THR A 549 12.13 -26.60 30.79
N GLU A 550 12.00 -27.70 30.08
CA GLU A 550 12.58 -28.96 30.51
C GLU A 550 13.90 -29.18 29.77
N ARG A 551 14.89 -29.79 30.44
CA ARG A 551 16.09 -30.31 29.76
C ARG A 551 15.63 -31.11 28.54
N PRO A 552 16.37 -31.14 27.41
CA PRO A 552 16.02 -31.90 26.22
C PRO A 552 16.01 -33.40 26.52
N SER A 553 15.02 -33.86 27.26
CA SER A 553 14.63 -35.24 27.40
C SER A 553 13.71 -35.47 26.23
N ALA A 554 14.22 -36.16 25.21
CA ALA A 554 13.41 -36.73 24.14
C ALA A 554 12.21 -37.47 24.77
N ARG A 555 11.06 -36.81 24.86
CA ARG A 555 9.84 -37.48 25.27
C ARG A 555 9.37 -38.25 24.05
N VAL A 556 9.49 -39.58 24.13
CA VAL A 556 8.90 -40.49 23.16
C VAL A 556 7.39 -40.43 23.39
N VAL A 557 6.71 -39.57 22.63
CA VAL A 557 5.25 -39.66 22.52
C VAL A 557 4.99 -40.91 21.70
N SER A 558 4.23 -41.85 22.27
CA SER A 558 3.77 -43.02 21.51
C SER A 558 3.09 -42.50 20.24
N GLU A 559 3.61 -42.89 19.08
CA GLU A 559 2.96 -42.68 17.80
C GLU A 559 1.52 -43.16 17.96
N PHE A 560 0.58 -42.20 18.06
CA PHE A 560 -0.83 -42.55 18.21
C PHE A 560 -1.19 -43.44 17.03
N ASP A 561 -1.96 -44.50 17.26
CA ASP A 561 -2.32 -45.48 16.24
C ASP A 561 -3.28 -44.89 15.20
N THR A 562 -2.76 -43.96 14.39
CA THR A 562 -3.22 -43.56 13.08
C THR A 562 -2.46 -44.37 12.01
N ARG A 563 -2.06 -45.63 12.32
CA ARG A 563 -1.29 -46.52 11.41
C ARG A 563 -1.95 -46.72 10.03
N TRP A 564 -3.23 -46.38 9.88
CA TRP A 564 -3.97 -46.41 8.61
C TRP A 564 -3.76 -45.16 7.72
N GLN A 565 -3.23 -44.06 8.26
CA GLN A 565 -2.88 -42.82 7.56
C GLN A 565 -1.38 -42.74 7.27
N ILE A 566 -0.57 -43.17 8.23
CA ILE A 566 0.88 -43.16 8.11
C ILE A 566 1.30 -44.38 7.27
N PHE A 567 1.31 -44.22 5.95
CA PHE A 567 2.14 -45.11 5.14
C PHE A 567 3.60 -44.82 5.51
N GLN A 568 4.30 -45.88 5.90
CA GLN A 568 5.66 -45.93 6.46
C GLN A 568 6.77 -45.49 5.47
N ASN A 569 6.45 -44.64 4.49
CA ASN A 569 7.34 -44.20 3.41
C ASN A 569 7.83 -42.75 3.58
N CYS A 570 7.35 -42.04 4.60
CA CYS A 570 7.63 -40.62 4.81
C CYS A 570 8.81 -40.32 5.76
N SER A 571 9.38 -41.35 6.41
CA SER A 571 10.67 -41.27 7.10
C SER A 571 11.24 -42.67 7.28
N ASN A 572 12.53 -42.82 7.02
CA ASN A 572 13.30 -44.00 7.42
C ASN A 572 13.18 -44.18 8.95
N LYS A 573 12.43 -45.19 9.38
CA LYS A 573 12.45 -45.88 10.68
C LYS A 573 13.23 -45.17 11.82
N LYS A 574 12.75 -44.02 12.30
CA LYS A 574 13.12 -43.52 13.62
C LYS A 574 11.84 -43.15 14.37
N PRO A 575 11.70 -43.54 15.65
CA PRO A 575 10.59 -43.07 16.47
C PRO A 575 10.52 -41.54 16.43
N LEU A 576 9.32 -40.98 16.51
CA LEU A 576 9.06 -39.54 16.67
C LEU A 576 9.71 -39.08 17.99
N VAL A 577 11.02 -38.84 17.93
CA VAL A 577 11.75 -38.10 18.94
C VAL A 577 11.29 -36.66 18.77
N VAL A 578 10.39 -36.21 19.65
CA VAL A 578 10.17 -34.79 19.86
C VAL A 578 11.46 -34.30 20.54
N SER A 579 12.47 -33.98 19.74
CA SER A 579 13.49 -33.05 20.19
C SER A 579 12.76 -31.72 20.42
N ASP A 580 13.05 -31.01 21.51
CA ASP A 580 12.44 -29.71 21.83
C ASP A 580 12.71 -28.61 20.78
N TYR A 581 13.36 -28.97 19.67
CA TYR A 581 13.38 -28.21 18.43
C TYR A 581 12.11 -28.53 17.63
N SER A 582 11.11 -27.66 17.77
CA SER A 582 9.95 -27.62 16.89
C SER A 582 10.41 -27.55 15.42
N ASN A 583 10.09 -28.57 14.63
CA ASN A 583 10.41 -28.63 13.19
C ASN A 583 9.36 -27.91 12.35
N GLY A 584 9.74 -27.39 11.18
CA GLY A 584 8.86 -26.70 10.22
C GLY A 584 7.66 -27.51 9.69
N SER A 585 7.49 -28.77 10.10
CA SER A 585 6.34 -29.62 9.76
C SER A 585 5.06 -29.31 10.54
N GLN A 586 5.05 -28.30 11.41
CA GLN A 586 3.91 -28.01 12.30
C GLN A 586 2.72 -27.28 11.65
N SER A 587 2.79 -26.97 10.35
CA SER A 587 1.60 -26.51 9.64
C SER A 587 0.59 -27.65 9.52
N PRO A 588 -0.68 -27.48 9.95
CA PRO A 588 -1.68 -28.54 9.84
C PRO A 588 -1.88 -29.01 8.40
N TRP A 589 -1.67 -28.15 7.40
CA TRP A 589 -1.80 -28.50 5.99
C TRP A 589 -0.70 -29.43 5.50
N VAL A 590 0.55 -29.16 5.90
CA VAL A 590 1.71 -30.02 5.64
C VAL A 590 1.51 -31.35 6.38
N LEU A 591 1.08 -31.29 7.64
CA LEU A 591 0.79 -32.45 8.46
C LEU A 591 -0.31 -33.34 7.85
N ALA A 592 -1.39 -32.74 7.34
CA ALA A 592 -2.45 -33.45 6.64
C ALA A 592 -1.91 -34.23 5.43
N LEU A 593 -1.13 -33.58 4.56
CA LEU A 593 -0.53 -34.25 3.40
C LEU A 593 0.41 -35.39 3.80
N LYS A 594 1.21 -35.18 4.85
CA LYS A 594 2.08 -36.21 5.41
C LYS A 594 1.28 -37.39 5.97
N SER A 595 0.15 -37.12 6.65
CA SER A 595 -0.77 -38.15 7.15
C SER A 595 -1.51 -38.88 6.04
N PHE A 596 -1.51 -38.40 4.79
CA PHE A 596 -2.01 -39.15 3.63
C PHE A 596 -0.89 -39.88 2.86
N GLY A 597 0.35 -39.84 3.36
CA GLY A 597 1.53 -40.45 2.72
C GLY A 597 2.09 -39.65 1.53
N LEU A 598 1.62 -38.43 1.28
CA LEU A 598 2.03 -37.60 0.14
C LEU A 598 3.27 -36.74 0.48
N CYS A 599 4.40 -37.38 0.75
CA CYS A 599 5.59 -36.67 1.24
C CYS A 599 6.22 -35.66 0.28
N SER A 600 6.32 -36.01 -1.00
CA SER A 600 6.85 -35.08 -2.01
C SER A 600 5.96 -33.84 -2.13
N PHE A 601 4.64 -34.04 -2.13
CA PHE A 601 3.68 -32.94 -2.21
C PHE A 601 3.67 -32.08 -0.94
N SER A 602 3.76 -32.70 0.25
CA SER A 602 3.95 -32.02 1.54
C SER A 602 5.20 -31.14 1.55
N SER A 603 6.30 -31.67 1.02
CA SER A 603 7.56 -30.96 0.84
C SER A 603 7.39 -29.77 -0.10
N THR A 604 6.78 -29.92 -1.27
CA THR A 604 6.54 -28.79 -2.20
C THR A 604 5.63 -27.73 -1.59
N PHE A 605 4.56 -28.14 -0.89
CA PHE A 605 3.62 -27.20 -0.29
C PHE A 605 4.27 -26.35 0.81
N ASN A 606 5.14 -26.94 1.63
CA ASN A 606 5.88 -26.19 2.64
C ASN A 606 6.77 -25.09 2.01
N ALA A 607 7.28 -25.27 0.78
CA ALA A 607 8.08 -24.27 0.09
C ALA A 607 7.20 -23.09 -0.34
N PHE A 608 5.98 -23.37 -0.76
CA PHE A 608 4.99 -22.33 -1.02
C PHE A 608 4.65 -21.55 0.25
N LEU A 609 4.56 -22.19 1.42
CA LEU A 609 4.36 -21.49 2.68
C LEU A 609 5.51 -20.54 3.04
N VAL A 610 6.77 -20.93 2.76
CA VAL A 610 7.93 -20.02 2.92
C VAL A 610 7.77 -18.78 2.04
N ILE A 611 7.43 -18.97 0.76
CA ILE A 611 7.16 -17.88 -0.20
C ILE A 611 6.00 -17.00 0.28
N PHE A 612 4.96 -17.59 0.87
CA PHE A 612 3.80 -16.86 1.40
C PHE A 612 4.20 -15.97 2.58
N GLY A 613 5.03 -16.46 3.49
CA GLY A 613 5.54 -15.64 4.60
C GLY A 613 6.40 -14.49 4.10
N VAL A 614 7.34 -14.75 3.18
CA VAL A 614 8.24 -13.73 2.63
C VAL A 614 7.45 -12.65 1.86
N SER A 615 6.49 -13.04 1.02
CA SER A 615 5.63 -12.08 0.31
C SER A 615 4.72 -11.28 1.26
N SER A 616 4.23 -11.89 2.34
CA SER A 616 3.47 -11.16 3.38
C SER A 616 4.34 -10.17 4.15
N ALA A 617 5.63 -10.47 4.30
CA ALA A 617 6.61 -9.57 4.90
C ALA A 617 6.75 -8.28 4.06
N PHE A 618 6.77 -8.39 2.74
CA PHE A 618 6.85 -7.22 1.84
C PHE A 618 5.65 -6.28 2.00
N SER A 619 4.43 -6.82 2.06
CA SER A 619 3.20 -6.06 2.29
C SER A 619 3.14 -5.42 3.69
N SER A 620 3.70 -6.11 4.69
CA SER A 620 3.78 -5.58 6.06
C SER A 620 4.73 -4.37 6.12
N LEU A 621 5.89 -4.47 5.47
CA LEU A 621 6.84 -3.36 5.37
C LEU A 621 6.28 -2.18 4.56
N TYR A 622 5.54 -2.46 3.49
CA TYR A 622 4.82 -1.44 2.72
C TYR A 622 3.88 -0.65 3.66
N SER A 623 3.05 -1.35 4.44
CA SER A 623 2.10 -0.74 5.38
C SER A 623 2.79 0.09 6.46
N ALA A 624 3.86 -0.44 7.07
CA ALA A 624 4.63 0.28 8.09
C ALA A 624 5.24 1.57 7.52
N SER A 625 5.92 1.49 6.37
CA SER A 625 6.60 2.64 5.77
C SER A 625 5.63 3.76 5.36
N ARG A 626 4.49 3.44 4.76
CA ARG A 626 3.48 4.43 4.33
C ARG A 626 2.76 5.06 5.51
N THR A 627 2.51 4.29 6.57
CA THR A 627 1.96 4.85 7.83
C THR A 627 2.93 5.85 8.45
N LEU A 628 4.22 5.52 8.49
CA LEU A 628 5.24 6.41 9.04
C LEU A 628 5.42 7.68 8.18
N TYR A 629 5.38 7.55 6.85
CA TYR A 629 5.32 8.69 5.94
C TYR A 629 4.10 9.58 6.23
N ALA A 630 2.91 8.97 6.35
CA ALA A 630 1.67 9.67 6.65
C ALA A 630 1.68 10.37 8.03
N MET A 631 2.39 9.83 9.03
CA MET A 631 2.61 10.51 10.30
C MET A 631 3.60 11.67 10.15
N GLY A 632 4.62 11.53 9.30
CA GLY A 632 5.56 12.59 8.98
C GLY A 632 4.93 13.78 8.24
N THR A 633 3.91 13.54 7.42
CA THR A 633 3.14 14.62 6.76
C THR A 633 2.15 15.32 7.71
N GLN A 634 1.82 14.70 8.85
CA GLN A 634 0.96 15.28 9.90
C GLN A 634 1.76 15.97 11.03
N ASP A 635 3.08 16.13 10.87
CA ASP A 635 4.00 16.60 11.92
C ASP A 635 3.88 15.81 13.24
N LYS A 636 3.48 14.53 13.12
CA LYS A 636 3.37 13.54 14.20
C LYS A 636 4.57 12.61 14.26
N ALA A 637 5.44 12.67 13.26
CA ALA A 637 6.74 12.03 13.23
C ALA A 637 7.80 13.04 12.70
N PRO A 638 9.09 12.82 12.96
CA PRO A 638 10.16 13.68 12.45
C PRO A 638 10.05 13.97 10.95
N ALA A 639 10.30 15.23 10.56
CA ALA A 639 10.18 15.70 9.18
C ALA A 639 11.05 14.91 8.19
N SER A 640 12.11 14.24 8.65
CA SER A 640 12.93 13.34 7.83
C SER A 640 12.12 12.23 7.14
N PHE A 641 11.03 11.77 7.76
CA PHE A 641 10.20 10.69 7.20
C PHE A 641 9.32 11.13 6.02
N ARG A 642 9.14 12.43 5.78
CA ARG A 642 8.39 12.97 4.63
C ARG A 642 9.19 12.96 3.33
N ARG A 643 10.49 12.64 3.37
CA ARG A 643 11.37 12.66 2.19
C ARG A 643 11.04 11.50 1.26
N CYS A 644 10.65 11.82 0.02
CA CYS A 644 10.47 10.85 -1.04
C CYS A 644 11.61 10.90 -2.07
N SER A 645 11.85 9.75 -2.71
CA SER A 645 12.66 9.65 -3.93
C SER A 645 11.92 10.29 -5.11
N ARG A 646 12.64 10.55 -6.22
CA ARG A 646 12.07 11.06 -7.49
C ARG A 646 10.92 10.22 -8.03
N ARG A 647 10.86 8.94 -7.64
CA ARG A 647 9.83 7.96 -8.02
C ARG A 647 8.59 7.99 -7.12
N GLY A 648 8.53 8.87 -6.11
CA GLY A 648 7.41 8.96 -5.16
C GLY A 648 7.45 7.94 -4.01
N VAL A 649 8.63 7.38 -3.69
CA VAL A 649 8.81 6.35 -2.64
C VAL A 649 9.46 6.94 -1.38
N PRO A 650 8.89 6.77 -0.17
CA PRO A 650 9.42 7.33 1.07
C PRO A 650 10.58 6.49 1.62
N TYR A 651 11.76 6.65 1.03
CA TYR A 651 12.93 5.79 1.30
C TYR A 651 13.41 5.83 2.76
N VAL A 652 13.31 6.98 3.44
CA VAL A 652 13.70 7.10 4.86
C VAL A 652 12.77 6.27 5.76
N ALA A 653 11.46 6.33 5.48
CA ALA A 653 10.46 5.57 6.23
C ALA A 653 10.57 4.06 5.96
N VAL A 654 10.89 3.68 4.72
CA VAL A 654 11.16 2.27 4.34
C VAL A 654 12.40 1.75 5.06
N ALA A 655 13.53 2.48 5.03
CA ALA A 655 14.76 2.05 5.68
C ALA A 655 14.60 1.92 7.20
N PHE A 656 13.96 2.90 7.85
CA PHE A 656 13.71 2.85 9.29
C PHE A 656 12.79 1.70 9.70
N SER A 657 11.68 1.51 8.98
CA SER A 657 10.76 0.39 9.25
C SER A 657 11.41 -0.97 8.94
N GLY A 658 12.27 -1.02 7.92
CA GLY A 658 13.04 -2.20 7.56
C GLY A 658 14.07 -2.60 8.63
N LEU A 659 14.65 -1.63 9.35
CA LEU A 659 15.57 -1.89 10.46
C LEU A 659 14.90 -2.70 11.58
N PHE A 660 13.61 -2.49 11.85
CA PHE A 660 12.87 -3.29 12.84
C PHE A 660 12.73 -4.76 12.42
N GLY A 661 12.88 -5.08 11.13
CA GLY A 661 12.94 -6.47 10.66
C GLY A 661 14.17 -7.23 11.17
N THR A 662 15.21 -6.55 11.67
CA THR A 662 16.36 -7.21 12.31
C THR A 662 15.97 -7.97 13.58
N LEU A 663 14.80 -7.68 14.18
CA LEU A 663 14.22 -8.52 15.24
C LEU A 663 14.00 -9.97 14.79
N ALA A 664 13.94 -10.24 13.49
CA ALA A 664 13.87 -11.60 12.96
C ALA A 664 15.10 -12.46 13.31
N TYR A 665 16.27 -11.86 13.60
CA TYR A 665 17.45 -12.61 14.04
C TYR A 665 17.27 -13.27 15.41
N LEU A 666 16.23 -12.91 16.19
CA LEU A 666 15.87 -13.66 17.40
C LEU A 666 15.52 -15.12 17.08
N ALA A 667 15.16 -15.42 15.83
CA ALA A 667 14.93 -16.77 15.32
C ALA A 667 16.21 -17.64 15.22
N LEU A 668 17.41 -17.08 15.38
CA LEU A 668 18.66 -17.84 15.41
C LEU A 668 18.82 -18.67 16.70
N SER A 669 18.06 -18.32 17.74
CA SER A 669 18.08 -19.04 19.00
C SER A 669 17.24 -20.32 18.92
N SER A 670 17.52 -21.27 19.82
CA SER A 670 16.71 -22.48 20.02
C SER A 670 15.26 -22.19 20.44
N ARG A 671 14.90 -20.94 20.70
CA ARG A 671 13.57 -20.48 21.14
C ARG A 671 12.82 -19.68 20.06
N SER A 672 13.16 -19.88 18.78
CA SER A 672 12.58 -19.16 17.64
C SER A 672 11.04 -19.16 17.61
N LEU A 673 10.41 -20.27 17.99
CA LEU A 673 8.96 -20.41 18.04
C LEU A 673 8.32 -19.63 19.20
N GLU A 674 9.00 -19.52 20.35
CA GLU A 674 8.56 -18.67 21.48
C GLU A 674 8.54 -17.21 21.02
N PHE A 675 9.58 -16.76 20.31
CA PHE A 675 9.65 -15.40 19.76
C PHE A 675 8.58 -15.13 18.70
N PHE A 676 8.32 -16.08 17.80
CA PHE A 676 7.21 -16.00 16.85
C PHE A 676 5.87 -15.77 17.59
N GLN A 677 5.61 -16.53 18.65
CA GLN A 677 4.37 -16.40 19.41
C GLN A 677 4.28 -15.05 20.13
N VAL A 678 5.36 -14.59 20.75
CA VAL A 678 5.42 -13.28 21.41
C VAL A 678 5.10 -12.15 20.41
N LEU A 679 5.75 -12.14 19.25
CA LEU A 679 5.52 -11.13 18.21
C LEU A 679 4.10 -11.20 17.63
N ALA A 680 3.58 -12.41 17.42
CA ALA A 680 2.21 -12.61 16.94
C ALA A 680 1.16 -12.11 17.95
N ASN A 681 1.36 -12.37 19.25
CA ASN A 681 0.44 -11.93 20.31
C ASN A 681 0.42 -10.40 20.43
N ILE A 682 1.60 -9.75 20.40
CA ILE A 682 1.68 -8.28 20.44
C ILE A 682 0.94 -7.69 19.24
N SER A 683 1.20 -8.22 18.04
CA SER A 683 0.58 -7.75 16.80
C SER A 683 -0.95 -7.96 16.79
N GLY A 684 -1.42 -9.09 17.33
CA GLY A 684 -2.86 -9.36 17.50
C GLY A 684 -3.53 -8.39 18.49
N ALA A 685 -2.83 -8.03 19.58
CA ALA A 685 -3.36 -7.10 20.57
C ALA A 685 -3.48 -5.69 19.99
N THR A 686 -2.43 -5.23 19.30
CA THR A 686 -2.41 -3.90 18.69
C THR A 686 -3.38 -3.78 17.51
N ILE A 687 -3.60 -4.84 16.72
CA ILE A 687 -4.61 -4.80 15.64
C ILE A 687 -6.03 -4.69 16.17
N SER A 688 -6.34 -5.31 17.31
CA SER A 688 -7.64 -5.15 17.97
C SER A 688 -7.88 -3.69 18.38
N ILE A 689 -6.84 -2.98 18.87
CA ILE A 689 -6.89 -1.54 19.19
C ILE A 689 -7.12 -0.71 17.93
N ILE A 690 -6.49 -1.08 16.81
CA ILE A 690 -6.67 -0.40 15.52
C ILE A 690 -8.12 -0.54 15.05
N TRP A 691 -8.68 -1.74 15.06
CA TRP A 691 -10.09 -1.96 14.68
C TRP A 691 -11.06 -1.22 15.59
N LEU A 692 -10.79 -1.16 16.90
CA LEU A 692 -11.53 -0.32 17.84
C LEU A 692 -11.49 1.15 17.39
N GLY A 693 -10.29 1.68 17.10
CA GLY A 693 -10.08 3.04 16.64
C GLY A 693 -10.79 3.38 15.33
N LEU A 694 -10.81 2.45 14.38
CA LEU A 694 -11.53 2.58 13.12
C LEU A 694 -13.04 2.69 13.34
N ASN A 695 -13.61 1.82 14.18
CA ASN A 695 -15.04 1.85 14.50
C ASN A 695 -15.44 3.12 15.25
N VAL A 696 -14.63 3.59 16.21
CA VAL A 696 -14.88 4.87 16.91
C VAL A 696 -14.88 6.04 15.92
N SER A 697 -13.90 6.08 15.03
CA SER A 697 -13.80 7.13 13.99
C SER A 697 -15.01 7.12 13.07
N PHE A 698 -15.45 5.93 12.63
CA PHE A 698 -16.64 5.78 11.79
C PHE A 698 -17.93 6.20 12.50
N LEU A 699 -18.15 5.80 13.75
CA LEU A 699 -19.36 6.17 14.50
C LEU A 699 -19.46 7.70 14.64
N ARG A 700 -18.35 8.36 14.95
CA ARG A 700 -18.30 9.82 15.03
C ARG A 700 -18.55 10.49 13.69
N PHE A 701 -18.00 9.94 12.62
CA PHE A 701 -18.30 10.36 11.25
C PHE A 701 -19.80 10.21 10.92
N TYR A 702 -20.41 9.06 11.23
CA TYR A 702 -21.84 8.78 10.96
C TYR A 702 -22.77 9.79 11.66
N TYR A 703 -22.49 10.11 12.92
CA TYR A 703 -23.26 11.11 13.67
C TYR A 703 -22.97 12.55 13.22
N ALA A 704 -21.74 12.86 12.82
CA ALA A 704 -21.40 14.16 12.25
C ALA A 704 -22.14 14.40 10.92
N LEU A 705 -22.18 13.38 10.04
CA LEU A 705 -22.91 13.43 8.77
C LEU A 705 -24.41 13.64 8.98
N LYS A 706 -25.00 13.04 10.03
CA LYS A 706 -26.42 13.25 10.36
C LYS A 706 -26.71 14.66 10.89
N LYS A 707 -25.73 15.33 11.50
CA LYS A 707 -25.86 16.67 12.08
C LYS A 707 -25.68 17.80 11.05
N ARG A 708 -25.02 17.51 9.92
CA ARG A 708 -24.68 18.44 8.84
C ARG A 708 -25.55 18.19 7.58
N PRO A 709 -26.66 18.92 7.38
CA PRO A 709 -27.53 18.77 6.21
C PRO A 709 -26.95 19.39 4.92
N ASP A 710 -25.87 20.18 5.04
CA ASP A 710 -25.12 20.82 3.96
C ASP A 710 -24.31 19.83 3.09
N ILE A 711 -24.11 18.60 3.58
CA ILE A 711 -23.32 17.56 2.93
C ILE A 711 -24.24 16.46 2.40
N ILE A 712 -23.80 15.79 1.34
CA ILE A 712 -24.49 14.67 0.70
C ILE A 712 -24.95 13.67 1.77
N SER A 713 -26.27 13.50 1.87
CA SER A 713 -26.86 12.57 2.81
C SER A 713 -26.48 11.12 2.44
N ARG A 714 -26.40 10.24 3.42
CA ARG A 714 -26.12 8.81 3.20
C ARG A 714 -27.12 8.12 2.26
N SER A 715 -28.35 8.64 2.18
CA SER A 715 -29.43 8.14 1.32
C SER A 715 -29.35 8.65 -0.12
N ASP A 716 -28.49 9.62 -0.40
CA ASP A 716 -28.36 10.22 -1.71
C ASP A 716 -27.72 9.24 -2.72
N PRO A 717 -28.24 9.13 -3.95
CA PRO A 717 -27.63 8.30 -5.00
C PRO A 717 -26.19 8.70 -5.35
N SER A 718 -25.77 9.94 -5.08
CA SER A 718 -24.39 10.40 -5.28
C SER A 718 -23.41 9.92 -4.21
N PHE A 719 -23.88 9.25 -3.15
CA PHE A 719 -23.03 8.73 -2.09
C PHE A 719 -22.15 7.57 -2.60
N PRO A 720 -20.80 7.66 -2.52
CA PRO A 720 -19.90 6.73 -3.23
C PRO A 720 -20.06 5.24 -2.88
N TYR A 721 -20.26 4.92 -1.60
CA TYR A 721 -20.43 3.55 -1.14
C TYR A 721 -21.18 3.49 0.18
N ARG A 722 -22.31 2.79 0.21
CA ARG A 722 -23.12 2.57 1.41
C ARG A 722 -22.90 1.17 1.95
N SER A 723 -22.46 1.07 3.20
CA SER A 723 -22.32 -0.22 3.88
C SER A 723 -23.65 -0.69 4.49
N PRO A 724 -23.91 -2.02 4.55
CA PRO A 724 -25.17 -2.55 5.06
C PRO A 724 -25.28 -2.41 6.60
N PHE A 725 -26.51 -2.25 7.09
CA PHE A 725 -26.89 -2.28 8.52
C PHE A 725 -26.20 -1.26 9.47
N GLN A 726 -25.67 -0.15 8.96
CA GLN A 726 -25.16 0.91 9.84
C GLN A 726 -26.29 1.68 10.55
N PRO A 727 -26.12 2.05 11.84
CA PRO A 727 -24.89 1.99 12.64
C PRO A 727 -24.69 0.69 13.45
N PHE A 728 -25.63 -0.27 13.40
CA PHE A 728 -25.55 -1.51 14.20
C PHE A 728 -24.29 -2.32 13.89
N THR A 729 -23.89 -2.39 12.62
CA THR A 729 -22.64 -3.03 12.20
C THR A 729 -21.42 -2.42 12.88
N ALA A 730 -21.32 -1.09 12.95
CA ALA A 730 -20.22 -0.42 13.62
C ALA A 730 -20.19 -0.64 15.14
N TYR A 731 -21.36 -0.68 15.79
CA TYR A 731 -21.44 -1.03 17.22
C TYR A 731 -21.01 -2.48 17.49
N TYR A 732 -21.39 -3.41 16.61
CA TYR A 732 -20.94 -4.80 16.69
C TYR A 732 -19.41 -4.92 16.52
N GLY A 733 -18.83 -4.24 15.52
CA GLY A 733 -17.37 -4.18 15.34
C GLY A 733 -16.64 -3.56 16.54
N LEU A 734 -17.19 -2.47 17.09
CA LEU A 734 -16.62 -1.79 18.26
C LEU A 734 -16.63 -2.67 19.51
N THR A 735 -17.80 -3.24 19.85
CA THR A 735 -17.94 -4.11 21.02
C THR A 735 -17.09 -5.38 20.87
N GLY A 736 -17.08 -5.99 19.69
CA GLY A 736 -16.25 -7.15 19.39
C GLY A 736 -14.76 -6.89 19.53
N SER A 737 -14.26 -5.77 18.99
CA SER A 737 -12.83 -5.39 19.11
C SER A 737 -12.42 -5.07 20.55
N VAL A 738 -13.28 -4.43 21.34
CA VAL A 738 -13.07 -4.24 22.79
C VAL A 738 -12.98 -5.59 23.52
N VAL A 739 -13.89 -6.52 23.23
CA VAL A 739 -13.89 -7.85 23.85
C VAL A 739 -12.62 -8.62 23.49
N ILE A 740 -12.21 -8.65 22.22
CA ILE A 740 -10.96 -9.31 21.80
C ILE A 740 -9.75 -8.70 22.51
N MET A 741 -9.68 -7.37 22.59
CA MET A 741 -8.59 -6.65 23.26
C MET A 741 -8.48 -7.02 24.75
N LEU A 742 -9.60 -7.07 25.48
CA LEU A 742 -9.60 -7.44 26.90
C LEU A 742 -9.24 -8.92 27.11
N LEU A 743 -9.72 -9.79 26.22
CA LEU A 743 -9.52 -11.23 26.30
C LEU A 743 -8.14 -11.69 25.80
N MET A 744 -7.37 -10.89 25.05
CA MET A 744 -6.11 -11.33 24.43
C MET A 744 -5.12 -12.03 25.39
N GLY A 745 -5.10 -11.67 26.67
CA GLY A 745 -4.26 -12.28 27.70
C GLY A 745 -5.01 -12.95 28.86
N PHE A 746 -6.32 -13.22 28.73
CA PHE A 746 -7.15 -13.69 29.86
C PHE A 746 -6.63 -15.01 30.46
N VAL A 747 -6.07 -15.88 29.62
CA VAL A 747 -5.50 -17.18 29.97
C VAL A 747 -4.45 -17.08 31.08
N ASN A 748 -3.69 -15.99 31.12
CA ASN A 748 -2.65 -15.77 32.12
C ASN A 748 -3.20 -15.61 33.54
N PHE A 749 -4.47 -15.21 33.67
CA PHE A 749 -5.14 -15.05 34.96
C PHE A 749 -5.80 -16.34 35.45
N LEU A 750 -5.72 -17.44 34.70
CA LEU A 750 -6.16 -18.75 35.15
C LEU A 750 -5.16 -19.35 36.15
N ARG A 751 -5.67 -20.07 37.17
CA ARG A 751 -4.84 -20.67 38.22
C ARG A 751 -3.78 -21.59 37.60
N GLY A 752 -2.50 -21.32 37.92
CA GLY A 752 -1.35 -22.11 37.45
C GLY A 752 -0.78 -21.69 36.09
N PHE A 753 -1.28 -20.64 35.44
CA PHE A 753 -0.83 -20.20 34.10
C PHE A 753 -0.11 -18.85 34.08
N TRP A 754 0.28 -18.32 35.24
CA TRP A 754 0.93 -17.03 35.36
C TRP A 754 2.32 -17.02 34.69
N SER A 755 2.50 -16.14 33.70
CA SER A 755 3.75 -15.85 33.02
C SER A 755 3.86 -14.36 32.74
N THR A 756 4.80 -13.70 33.41
CA THR A 756 5.09 -12.26 33.23
C THR A 756 5.37 -11.93 31.76
N LYS A 757 6.09 -12.80 31.04
CA LYS A 757 6.35 -12.63 29.60
C LYS A 757 5.07 -12.53 28.78
N MET A 758 4.10 -13.42 29.05
CA MET A 758 2.84 -13.49 28.29
C MET A 758 1.96 -12.27 28.56
N VAL A 759 1.93 -11.78 29.81
CA VAL A 759 1.22 -10.54 30.17
C VAL A 759 1.73 -9.37 29.33
N PHE A 760 3.05 -9.16 29.32
CA PHE A 760 3.65 -8.08 28.53
C PHE A 760 3.46 -8.30 27.02
N SER A 761 3.43 -9.55 26.56
CA SER A 761 3.20 -9.83 25.13
C SER A 761 1.75 -9.55 24.71
N CYS A 762 0.77 -9.94 25.52
CA CYS A 762 -0.65 -9.76 25.21
C CYS A 762 -1.17 -8.34 25.48
N TYR A 763 -0.66 -7.65 26.50
CA TYR A 763 -1.12 -6.31 26.91
C TYR A 763 -0.11 -5.19 26.62
N GLY A 764 1.10 -5.52 26.16
CA GLY A 764 2.13 -4.52 25.84
C GLY A 764 1.70 -3.54 24.77
N GLY A 765 0.91 -3.98 23.77
CA GLY A 765 0.30 -3.10 22.77
C GLY A 765 -0.65 -2.06 23.38
N LEU A 766 -1.45 -2.47 24.37
CA LEU A 766 -2.36 -1.58 25.08
C LEU A 766 -1.60 -0.57 25.96
N LEU A 767 -0.55 -1.03 26.65
CA LEU A 767 0.33 -0.13 27.41
C LEU A 767 1.03 0.87 26.49
N TYR A 768 1.53 0.42 25.33
CA TYR A 768 2.14 1.29 24.33
C TYR A 768 1.16 2.35 23.81
N PHE A 769 -0.08 1.94 23.48
CA PHE A 769 -1.14 2.87 23.10
C PHE A 769 -1.45 3.88 24.21
N GLY A 770 -1.57 3.43 25.46
CA GLY A 770 -1.84 4.29 26.61
C GLY A 770 -0.73 5.32 26.85
N VAL A 771 0.53 4.89 26.80
CA VAL A 771 1.70 5.76 26.98
C VAL A 771 1.81 6.78 25.86
N THR A 772 1.62 6.37 24.60
CA THR A 772 1.67 7.28 23.45
C THR A 772 0.50 8.27 23.45
N TYR A 773 -0.71 7.82 23.84
CA TYR A 773 -1.89 8.67 23.97
C TYR A 773 -1.72 9.71 25.08
N LEU A 774 -1.41 9.28 26.30
CA LEU A 774 -1.23 10.16 27.45
C LEU A 774 -0.02 11.08 27.27
N GLY A 775 1.10 10.56 26.74
CA GLY A 775 2.30 11.35 26.49
C GLY A 775 2.04 12.49 25.51
N TYR A 776 1.37 12.22 24.38
CA TYR A 776 1.01 13.29 23.44
C TYR A 776 0.01 14.27 24.04
N LYS A 777 -0.96 13.77 24.81
CA LYS A 777 -1.98 14.60 25.45
C LYS A 777 -1.38 15.55 26.49
N LEU A 778 -0.39 15.11 27.26
CA LEU A 778 0.32 15.95 28.23
C LEU A 778 1.19 17.02 27.54
N ILE A 779 1.81 16.70 26.40
CA ILE A 779 2.71 17.63 25.69
C ILE A 779 1.95 18.67 24.86
N LYS A 780 0.94 18.26 24.10
CA LYS A 780 0.22 19.13 23.14
C LYS A 780 -1.19 19.51 23.56
N SER A 781 -1.67 19.08 24.74
CA SER A 781 -3.00 19.41 25.29
C SER A 781 -4.13 19.34 24.25
N SER A 782 -4.27 18.20 23.57
CA SER A 782 -5.34 18.02 22.58
C SER A 782 -6.71 17.89 23.23
N LYS A 783 -7.74 18.37 22.52
CA LYS A 783 -9.15 18.25 22.92
C LYS A 783 -9.91 17.35 21.96
N ILE A 784 -10.85 16.58 22.51
CA ILE A 784 -11.80 15.80 21.73
C ILE A 784 -12.67 16.78 20.92
N GLN A 785 -12.70 16.62 19.60
CA GLN A 785 -13.46 17.53 18.73
C GLN A 785 -14.97 17.37 18.97
N ARG A 786 -15.76 18.44 18.85
CA ARG A 786 -17.23 18.33 18.94
C ARG A 786 -17.82 17.87 17.61
N LEU A 787 -18.91 17.11 17.61
CA LEU A 787 -19.53 16.55 16.40
C LEU A 787 -19.89 17.59 15.33
N ASP A 788 -20.25 18.81 15.75
CA ASP A 788 -20.55 19.96 14.89
C ASP A 788 -19.31 20.62 14.27
N GLN A 789 -18.15 20.46 14.90
CA GLN A 789 -16.89 21.08 14.48
C GLN A 789 -16.05 20.14 13.61
N ILE A 790 -16.43 18.87 13.47
CA ILE A 790 -15.71 17.89 12.66
C ILE A 790 -15.74 18.35 11.20
N ASP A 791 -14.56 18.56 10.65
CA ASP A 791 -14.37 18.86 9.24
C ASP A 791 -14.76 17.62 8.40
N LEU A 792 -15.67 17.79 7.44
CA LEU A 792 -16.11 16.76 6.50
C LEU A 792 -15.81 17.12 5.04
N ASP A 793 -15.20 18.28 4.79
CA ASP A 793 -15.01 18.86 3.46
C ASP A 793 -13.59 18.68 2.90
N THR A 794 -12.57 18.83 3.75
CA THR A 794 -11.17 18.69 3.34
C THR A 794 -10.90 17.29 2.79
N GLY A 795 -10.19 17.18 1.66
CA GLY A 795 -9.95 15.92 0.93
C GLY A 795 -11.14 15.39 0.12
N ARG A 796 -12.39 15.71 0.49
CA ARG A 796 -13.58 15.40 -0.33
C ARG A 796 -13.65 16.33 -1.54
N ARG A 797 -13.55 17.64 -1.32
CA ARG A 797 -13.62 18.66 -2.39
C ARG A 797 -12.50 18.51 -3.42
N GLU A 798 -11.30 18.14 -2.99
CA GLU A 798 -10.16 17.87 -3.88
C GLU A 798 -10.45 16.71 -4.84
N MET A 799 -11.10 15.67 -4.33
CA MET A 799 -11.50 14.49 -5.11
C MET A 799 -12.68 14.75 -6.05
N ASP A 800 -13.59 15.64 -5.67
CA ASP A 800 -14.72 16.06 -6.50
C ASP A 800 -14.27 16.96 -7.67
N ARG A 801 -13.18 17.73 -7.49
CA ARG A 801 -12.57 18.54 -8.55
C ARG A 801 -11.88 17.69 -9.62
N MET A 802 -11.41 16.49 -9.28
CA MET A 802 -10.78 15.58 -10.24
C MET A 802 -11.83 14.90 -11.12
N ARG A 803 -11.86 15.24 -12.42
CA ARG A 803 -12.69 14.53 -13.40
C ARG A 803 -12.05 13.18 -13.73
N TRP A 804 -12.62 12.11 -13.19
CA TRP A 804 -12.17 10.74 -13.46
C TRP A 804 -12.53 10.34 -14.89
N ILE A 805 -11.53 10.06 -15.74
CA ILE A 805 -11.77 9.40 -17.02
C ILE A 805 -12.08 7.94 -16.71
N GLU A 806 -13.35 7.55 -16.84
CA GLU A 806 -13.71 6.14 -16.85
C GLU A 806 -13.09 5.49 -18.07
N HIS A 807 -12.14 4.57 -17.87
CA HIS A 807 -11.79 3.63 -18.92
C HIS A 807 -13.07 2.87 -19.28
N ARG A 808 -13.67 3.18 -20.45
CA ARG A 808 -14.74 2.37 -21.03
C ARG A 808 -14.22 0.95 -21.13
N GLU A 809 -14.79 0.06 -20.33
CA GLU A 809 -14.54 -1.38 -20.45
C GLU A 809 -15.12 -1.82 -21.79
N TYR A 810 -14.26 -1.91 -22.82
CA TYR A 810 -14.64 -2.56 -24.06
C TYR A 810 -14.98 -4.02 -23.78
N THR A 811 -16.07 -4.49 -24.38
CA THR A 811 -16.46 -5.91 -24.34
C THR A 811 -15.49 -6.72 -25.19
N GLY A 812 -14.44 -7.27 -24.59
CA GLY A 812 -13.46 -8.05 -25.34
C GLY A 812 -13.74 -9.54 -25.47
N SER A 813 -12.97 -10.10 -26.40
CA SER A 813 -12.85 -11.50 -26.80
C SER A 813 -12.70 -12.50 -25.64
N TRP A 814 -12.85 -13.80 -25.90
CA TRP A 814 -12.78 -14.89 -24.91
C TRP A 814 -11.53 -14.86 -24.01
N ARG A 815 -10.39 -14.35 -24.50
CA ARG A 815 -9.19 -14.12 -23.70
C ARG A 815 -9.39 -13.07 -22.59
N GLU A 816 -10.16 -12.02 -22.87
CA GLU A 816 -10.55 -11.03 -21.86
C GLU A 816 -11.63 -11.58 -20.92
N SER A 817 -12.52 -12.47 -21.37
CA SER A 817 -13.44 -13.18 -20.46
C SER A 817 -12.69 -14.10 -19.50
N LEU A 818 -11.64 -14.78 -19.98
CA LEU A 818 -10.75 -15.57 -19.12
C LEU A 818 -9.95 -14.67 -18.19
N HIS A 819 -9.45 -13.54 -18.68
CA HIS A 819 -8.78 -12.54 -17.84
C HIS A 819 -9.75 -11.94 -16.81
N LYS A 820 -11.02 -11.70 -17.16
CA LYS A 820 -12.07 -11.23 -16.25
C LYS A 820 -12.41 -12.28 -15.21
N LEU A 821 -12.48 -13.56 -15.59
CA LEU A 821 -12.70 -14.66 -14.65
C LEU A 821 -11.51 -14.80 -13.68
N VAL A 822 -10.28 -14.65 -14.17
CA VAL A 822 -9.07 -14.57 -13.33
C VAL A 822 -9.09 -13.33 -12.44
N THR A 823 -9.47 -12.16 -12.96
CA THR A 823 -9.56 -10.90 -12.20
C THR A 823 -10.77 -10.85 -11.26
N TRP A 824 -11.72 -11.76 -11.42
CA TRP A 824 -12.87 -11.94 -10.53
C TRP A 824 -12.58 -12.97 -9.44
N LEU A 825 -11.79 -14.01 -9.75
CA LEU A 825 -11.30 -15.01 -8.79
C LEU A 825 -10.18 -14.46 -7.89
N VAL A 826 -9.30 -13.62 -8.43
CA VAL A 826 -8.37 -12.74 -7.68
C VAL A 826 -9.14 -11.54 -7.19
#